data_AF-A0A422N5Y9-F1
#
_entry.id   AF-A0A422N5Y9-F1
#
_cell.length_a   1.000
_cell.length_b   1.000
_cell.length_c   1.000
_cell.angle_alpha   90.00
_cell.angle_beta   90.00
_cell.angle_gamma   90.00
#
_symmetry.space_group_name_H-M   'P 1'
#
loop_
_entity.id
_entity.type
_entity.pdbx_description
1 polymer ?
#
loop_
_entity_poly.entity_id
_entity_poly.type
_entity_poly.pdbx_seq_one_letter_code
_entity_poly.pdbx_strand_id
1 'polypeptide(L)'
;MDAAPRARGTAASSSVCSDLRELNEAKVANILSYLDEAVATRPQLAVSFAPHDDMLPEAYAPGGAALAPSTALNQSSHKKPPCAAPPQQQQQQQLSSSASAACLTSYVIGGSLDPYVGVYHGIKAKIEALRFSNDELRAENEELKARLGTARQREAEHVEKLQFANRAETQLLRDGFRESEAEHRRLTQGLQREKAQLTKAVESLTTQLRQEMSRREEEVAKLESANAAAIAQLKMRWQAQEKAAREKWRVAEAKRIKESTLQSLEPDIVLLLNRHKAEKARMREEFENELRQRDEVIAAKEATVDEVKARLARDAEATMTREQNEFRERLREEVERVNRQLEEERRAARQKTEDMEAFFEEQKGVMQREIARLQKELFALKEAASTAQATFHDAVAKEVAGITANSNNIVGELKEKLMWEFSRREKETQVHNKHYLAAKEEELRRKCEAERDAAVAAATQRLEQTHVKYLTESQGNDGLLRDRFAQMSRENERLRVEAELLQEQLKSALDAKNRKDEEIGRLREAAELTEQRVKAIEDGVRGECETRMHVLDTEWQRKLRQFEIKHVEEVGAMQHELEKASIELEAARNAAALEQNSIEQKHAAELTSINERVLVALATKDNTLKAQTEQISLLQEALRHRDEHIARHRELL
;
A
#
# COMPACT_ATOMS: atom_id res chain seq x y z
N MET A 1 15.70 49.63 -42.34
CA MET A 1 14.72 48.53 -42.39
C MET A 1 14.13 48.41 -40.99
N ASP A 2 13.37 49.41 -40.54
CA ASP A 2 12.00 49.73 -41.03
C ASP A 2 11.07 48.56 -40.74
N ALA A 3 9.88 48.72 -40.18
CA ALA A 3 9.19 49.86 -39.65
C ALA A 3 8.01 49.26 -38.83
N ALA A 4 7.49 50.10 -37.94
CA ALA A 4 6.26 49.92 -37.17
C ALA A 4 5.00 49.75 -38.09
N PRO A 5 3.75 49.94 -37.63
CA PRO A 5 2.99 49.46 -36.45
C PRO A 5 1.56 48.96 -36.85
N ARG A 6 0.64 48.86 -35.87
CA ARG A 6 -0.86 48.82 -35.92
C ARG A 6 -1.50 47.43 -36.06
N ALA A 7 -2.68 47.13 -35.52
CA ALA A 7 -3.59 47.74 -34.54
C ALA A 7 -4.75 46.76 -34.25
N ARG A 8 -5.36 46.90 -33.06
CA ARG A 8 -6.79 46.70 -32.69
C ARG A 8 -7.53 45.37 -32.94
N GLY A 9 -8.23 44.92 -31.89
CA GLY A 9 -9.53 44.24 -31.97
C GLY A 9 -9.73 43.16 -30.89
N THR A 10 -10.12 43.50 -29.66
CA THR A 10 -11.47 43.26 -29.09
C THR A 10 -12.03 41.85 -29.23
N ALA A 11 -12.22 41.14 -28.10
CA ALA A 11 -13.46 40.44 -27.77
C ALA A 11 -13.45 39.95 -26.32
N ALA A 12 -14.36 40.49 -25.52
CA ALA A 12 -14.78 39.95 -24.24
C ALA A 12 -15.80 38.82 -24.49
N SER A 13 -15.61 37.65 -23.88
CA SER A 13 -16.68 36.70 -23.52
C SER A 13 -16.09 35.39 -22.98
N SER A 14 -16.24 35.12 -21.68
CA SER A 14 -16.88 33.89 -21.16
C SER A 14 -16.75 33.80 -19.63
N SER A 15 -17.63 34.52 -18.94
CA SER A 15 -17.92 34.42 -17.50
C SER A 15 -19.08 33.44 -17.28
N VAL A 16 -18.88 32.14 -17.51
CA VAL A 16 -19.93 31.10 -17.26
C VAL A 16 -19.37 29.78 -16.72
N CYS A 17 -18.05 29.58 -16.64
CA CYS A 17 -17.47 28.31 -16.14
C CYS A 17 -17.06 28.32 -14.65
N SER A 18 -17.24 29.44 -13.93
CA SER A 18 -16.85 29.52 -12.52
C SER A 18 -17.92 28.98 -11.55
N ASP A 19 -19.21 29.15 -11.89
CA ASP A 19 -20.32 28.83 -10.97
C ASP A 19 -20.51 27.32 -10.73
N LEU A 20 -20.13 26.47 -11.70
CA LEU A 20 -20.22 25.01 -11.53
C LEU A 20 -19.12 24.46 -10.62
N ARG A 21 -18.02 25.19 -10.42
CA ARG A 21 -16.93 24.77 -9.54
C ARG A 21 -17.26 25.09 -8.09
N GLU A 22 -17.78 26.28 -7.81
CA GLU A 22 -18.23 26.67 -6.46
C GLU A 22 -19.39 25.79 -5.95
N LEU A 23 -20.33 25.40 -6.83
CA LEU A 23 -21.46 24.57 -6.42
C LEU A 23 -21.07 23.13 -6.07
N ASN A 24 -19.93 22.66 -6.59
CA ASN A 24 -19.37 21.35 -6.25
C ASN A 24 -18.53 21.42 -4.97
N GLU A 25 -17.81 22.53 -4.76
CA GLU A 25 -17.02 22.78 -3.56
C GLU A 25 -17.91 22.93 -2.32
N ALA A 26 -19.06 23.62 -2.45
CA ALA A 26 -20.04 23.73 -1.38
C ALA A 26 -20.69 22.38 -1.01
N LYS A 27 -20.90 21.48 -1.99
CA LYS A 27 -21.42 20.13 -1.73
C LYS A 27 -20.39 19.24 -1.05
N VAL A 28 -19.12 19.35 -1.44
CA VAL A 28 -18.01 18.63 -0.79
C VAL A 28 -17.82 19.13 0.64
N ALA A 29 -17.89 20.45 0.88
CA ALA A 29 -17.82 21.03 2.22
C ALA A 29 -18.96 20.54 3.14
N ASN A 30 -20.19 20.44 2.61
CA ASN A 30 -21.33 19.94 3.38
C ASN A 30 -21.21 18.44 3.70
N ILE A 31 -20.67 17.63 2.77
CA ILE A 31 -20.41 16.20 3.03
C ILE A 31 -19.32 16.03 4.09
N LEU A 32 -18.28 16.87 4.08
CA LEU A 32 -17.23 16.84 5.10
C LEU A 32 -17.73 17.30 6.48
N SER A 33 -18.64 18.29 6.55
CA SER A 33 -19.24 18.69 7.84
C SER A 33 -20.10 17.59 8.46
N TYR A 34 -20.82 16.80 7.66
CA TYR A 34 -21.55 15.63 8.17
C TYR A 34 -20.64 14.48 8.64
N LEU A 35 -19.42 14.39 8.13
CA LEU A 35 -18.45 13.38 8.56
C LEU A 35 -17.73 13.79 9.85
N ASP A 36 -17.42 15.07 10.05
CA ASP A 36 -16.83 15.57 11.30
C ASP A 36 -17.83 15.51 12.48
N GLU A 37 -19.13 15.73 12.22
CA GLU A 37 -20.17 15.65 13.26
C GLU A 37 -20.45 14.21 13.72
N ALA A 38 -20.18 13.22 12.85
CA ALA A 38 -20.26 11.79 13.17
C ALA A 38 -19.02 11.26 13.94
N VAL A 39 -17.90 11.96 13.91
CA VAL A 39 -16.67 11.59 14.65
C VAL A 39 -16.63 12.22 16.05
N ALA A 40 -17.40 13.29 16.30
CA ALA A 40 -17.47 13.98 17.59
C ALA A 40 -18.29 13.26 18.68
N THR A 41 -18.98 12.15 18.38
CA THR A 41 -19.77 11.38 19.35
C THR A 41 -19.13 10.01 19.66
N ARG A 42 -17.92 10.03 20.22
CA ARG A 42 -17.29 8.84 20.83
C ARG A 42 -16.80 9.17 22.24
N PRO A 43 -17.37 8.57 23.30
CA PRO A 43 -16.87 8.77 24.65
C PRO A 43 -15.47 8.17 24.79
N GLN A 44 -14.52 9.00 25.21
CA GLN A 44 -13.20 8.58 25.65
C GLN A 44 -13.30 7.90 27.02
N LEU A 45 -12.79 6.68 27.14
CA LEU A 45 -12.29 6.15 28.40
C LEU A 45 -10.78 5.98 28.26
N ALA A 46 -10.07 6.91 28.90
CA ALA A 46 -8.65 6.82 29.13
C ALA A 46 -8.40 5.88 30.32
N VAL A 47 -7.52 4.90 30.14
CA VAL A 47 -6.72 4.35 31.24
C VAL A 47 -5.30 4.15 30.73
N SER A 48 -4.39 4.94 31.29
CA SER A 48 -2.95 4.70 31.31
C SER A 48 -2.66 3.61 32.34
N PHE A 49 -1.82 2.62 32.03
CA PHE A 49 -0.57 2.31 32.73
C PHE A 49 0.15 1.10 32.09
N ALA A 50 1.47 1.09 32.27
CA ALA A 50 2.51 0.34 31.57
C ALA A 50 2.71 -1.12 32.12
N PRO A 51 3.71 -1.89 31.63
CA PRO A 51 3.71 -3.35 31.54
C PRO A 51 4.43 -4.10 32.69
N HIS A 52 4.06 -5.37 32.89
CA HIS A 52 4.89 -6.55 33.28
C HIS A 52 3.91 -7.72 33.55
N ASP A 53 3.97 -8.80 32.78
CA ASP A 53 4.72 -10.05 32.99
C ASP A 53 4.08 -11.03 33.98
N ASP A 54 4.06 -12.28 33.51
CA ASP A 54 4.00 -13.56 34.21
C ASP A 54 2.68 -14.16 34.75
N MET A 55 2.48 -15.40 34.25
CA MET A 55 1.98 -16.59 34.93
C MET A 55 0.46 -16.79 35.10
N LEU A 56 -0.06 -17.68 34.25
CA LEU A 56 -1.17 -18.63 34.47
C LEU A 56 -0.94 -19.54 35.71
N PRO A 57 -1.85 -20.45 36.15
CA PRO A 57 -3.19 -20.81 35.63
C PRO A 57 -4.32 -21.02 36.70
N GLU A 58 -5.53 -21.27 36.19
CA GLU A 58 -6.62 -22.12 36.76
C GLU A 58 -7.30 -21.71 38.09
N ALA A 59 -8.62 -21.47 38.08
CA ALA A 59 -9.66 -22.51 38.17
C ALA A 59 -11.05 -21.96 38.58
N TYR A 60 -12.08 -22.70 38.16
CA TYR A 60 -13.44 -22.84 38.73
C TYR A 60 -14.47 -21.69 38.76
N ALA A 61 -15.50 -21.95 37.94
CA ALA A 61 -16.95 -21.92 38.24
C ALA A 61 -17.79 -20.68 37.83
N PRO A 62 -19.01 -20.91 37.31
CA PRO A 62 -19.84 -19.89 36.68
C PRO A 62 -20.81 -19.25 37.68
N GLY A 63 -20.75 -17.92 37.80
CA GLY A 63 -21.67 -17.12 38.60
C GLY A 63 -23.05 -17.03 37.94
N GLY A 64 -24.09 -17.38 38.71
CA GLY A 64 -25.48 -17.16 38.39
C GLY A 64 -25.82 -15.68 38.28
N ALA A 65 -26.57 -15.30 37.24
CA ALA A 65 -27.16 -13.99 37.12
C ALA A 65 -28.54 -14.00 37.78
N ALA A 66 -28.63 -13.25 38.87
CA ALA A 66 -29.81 -13.00 39.64
C ALA A 66 -30.81 -12.10 38.90
N LEU A 67 -32.08 -12.38 39.20
CA LEU A 67 -33.25 -11.56 38.96
C LEU A 67 -33.13 -10.19 39.65
N ALA A 68 -33.56 -9.13 38.97
CA ALA A 68 -34.10 -7.94 39.61
C ALA A 68 -35.29 -7.39 38.78
N PRO A 69 -36.48 -7.27 39.40
CA PRO A 69 -37.66 -6.62 38.83
C PRO A 69 -37.95 -5.26 39.50
N SER A 70 -38.52 -4.32 38.75
CA SER A 70 -39.27 -3.13 39.21
C SER A 70 -39.72 -2.39 37.94
N THR A 71 -40.90 -1.80 37.77
CA THR A 71 -41.88 -1.22 38.72
C THR A 71 -43.19 -1.04 37.91
N ALA A 72 -44.34 -1.55 38.38
CA ALA A 72 -45.43 -0.81 39.03
C ALA A 72 -46.21 0.21 38.15
N LEU A 73 -47.53 0.00 37.98
CA LEU A 73 -48.56 0.88 38.56
C LEU A 73 -50.01 0.36 38.39
N ASN A 74 -50.80 0.65 39.43
CA ASN A 74 -52.27 0.79 39.54
C ASN A 74 -53.15 -0.47 39.67
N GLN A 75 -53.64 -0.75 40.90
CA GLN A 75 -54.84 -0.17 41.59
C GLN A 75 -56.14 -0.71 40.97
N SER A 76 -57.13 -1.25 41.69
CA SER A 76 -57.52 -1.18 43.10
C SER A 76 -58.61 -2.22 43.41
N SER A 77 -58.57 -2.79 44.62
CA SER A 77 -59.70 -3.11 45.52
C SER A 77 -61.00 -3.77 44.98
N HIS A 78 -61.35 -4.96 45.48
CA HIS A 78 -62.23 -5.11 46.64
C HIS A 78 -62.51 -6.56 47.07
N LYS A 79 -62.72 -6.68 48.39
CA LYS A 79 -63.03 -7.80 49.28
C LYS A 79 -64.16 -8.75 48.81
N LYS A 80 -63.98 -10.05 49.04
CA LYS A 80 -65.05 -11.03 49.36
C LYS A 80 -65.18 -11.12 50.89
N PRO A 81 -66.38 -11.31 51.47
CA PRO A 81 -66.71 -12.65 52.01
C PRO A 81 -68.26 -12.93 51.94
N PRO A 82 -68.92 -13.81 52.76
CA PRO A 82 -69.74 -14.92 52.25
C PRO A 82 -71.23 -14.89 52.73
N CYS A 83 -71.97 -15.96 52.39
CA CYS A 83 -73.09 -16.58 53.14
C CYS A 83 -74.55 -16.44 52.62
N ALA A 84 -75.24 -17.59 52.73
CA ALA A 84 -76.68 -17.83 53.01
C ALA A 84 -77.76 -17.69 51.91
N ALA A 85 -78.64 -18.71 51.91
CA ALA A 85 -79.89 -18.87 51.15
C ALA A 85 -81.11 -18.27 51.91
N PRO A 86 -82.36 -18.66 51.59
CA PRO A 86 -83.34 -18.15 50.61
C PRO A 86 -84.40 -17.23 51.32
N PRO A 87 -85.57 -16.79 50.75
CA PRO A 87 -86.76 -17.64 50.42
C PRO A 87 -87.71 -17.11 49.29
N GLN A 88 -88.76 -17.89 48.98
CA GLN A 88 -90.19 -17.52 48.66
C GLN A 88 -90.50 -16.38 47.64
N GLN A 89 -91.57 -16.35 46.83
CA GLN A 89 -92.85 -17.06 46.72
C GLN A 89 -93.60 -16.52 45.47
N GLN A 90 -94.49 -17.36 44.90
CA GLN A 90 -95.87 -17.02 44.42
C GLN A 90 -96.05 -16.08 43.20
N GLN A 91 -97.11 -16.13 42.39
CA GLN A 91 -98.39 -16.87 42.39
C GLN A 91 -99.05 -16.73 41.00
N GLN A 92 -99.87 -17.72 40.57
CA GLN A 92 -101.33 -17.64 40.34
C GLN A 92 -101.65 -17.69 38.83
N GLN A 93 -102.75 -18.26 38.34
CA GLN A 93 -104.09 -18.50 38.91
C GLN A 93 -104.80 -19.53 37.99
N GLN A 94 -105.43 -20.62 38.48
CA GLN A 94 -106.88 -20.78 38.79
C GLN A 94 -107.76 -21.14 37.57
N LEU A 95 -108.90 -21.85 37.63
CA LEU A 95 -109.83 -22.41 38.64
C LEU A 95 -110.70 -23.45 37.88
N SER A 96 -111.32 -24.49 38.45
CA SER A 96 -112.59 -24.43 39.23
C SER A 96 -112.98 -25.87 39.61
N SER A 97 -113.22 -26.21 40.89
CA SER A 97 -114.55 -26.31 41.56
C SER A 97 -115.27 -27.66 41.28
N SER A 98 -116.00 -28.33 42.17
CA SER A 98 -116.67 -27.95 43.42
C SER A 98 -117.02 -29.19 44.25
N ALA A 99 -117.14 -29.01 45.56
CA ALA A 99 -117.81 -29.89 46.52
C ALA A 99 -119.33 -29.97 46.30
N SER A 100 -119.99 -31.00 46.84
CA SER A 100 -121.00 -30.85 47.92
C SER A 100 -121.70 -32.16 48.30
N ALA A 101 -122.17 -32.15 49.55
CA ALA A 101 -122.88 -33.21 50.26
C ALA A 101 -124.41 -33.08 50.16
N ALA A 102 -125.07 -34.09 50.74
CA ALA A 102 -126.39 -34.10 51.41
C ALA A 102 -127.64 -34.59 50.65
N CYS A 103 -128.20 -35.66 51.24
CA CYS A 103 -129.61 -36.01 51.53
C CYS A 103 -130.75 -35.51 50.64
N LEU A 104 -131.75 -36.38 50.41
CA LEU A 104 -133.16 -36.22 50.87
C LEU A 104 -134.06 -37.44 50.46
N THR A 105 -134.81 -37.98 51.45
CA THR A 105 -136.25 -38.40 51.49
C THR A 105 -136.91 -39.17 50.31
N SER A 106 -137.79 -40.18 50.47
CA SER A 106 -139.11 -40.15 51.16
C SER A 106 -139.90 -41.50 51.15
N TYR A 107 -140.72 -41.69 52.19
CA TYR A 107 -142.04 -42.39 52.42
C TYR A 107 -142.78 -43.16 51.28
N VAL A 108 -143.79 -44.06 51.44
CA VAL A 108 -144.48 -44.88 52.49
C VAL A 108 -145.52 -45.78 51.75
N ILE A 109 -145.94 -46.89 52.37
CA ILE A 109 -147.25 -47.62 52.39
C ILE A 109 -146.86 -49.09 52.71
N GLY A 110 -147.35 -49.79 53.73
CA GLY A 110 -148.64 -49.83 54.42
C GLY A 110 -149.02 -51.32 54.50
N GLY A 111 -149.34 -51.82 55.70
CA GLY A 111 -149.46 -53.25 55.97
C GLY A 111 -150.80 -53.93 55.64
N SER A 112 -150.94 -55.13 56.22
CA SER A 112 -152.14 -55.96 56.43
C SER A 112 -152.47 -57.05 55.42
N LEU A 113 -153.03 -58.13 56.00
CA LEU A 113 -153.26 -59.47 55.49
C LEU A 113 -154.20 -59.58 54.27
N ASP A 114 -153.84 -60.55 53.43
CA ASP A 114 -154.63 -61.62 52.78
C ASP A 114 -154.61 -61.65 51.22
N PRO A 115 -154.34 -62.83 50.60
CA PRO A 115 -153.65 -62.96 49.31
C PRO A 115 -154.59 -63.15 48.10
N TYR A 116 -154.03 -62.91 46.90
CA TYR A 116 -154.44 -63.39 45.55
C TYR A 116 -154.69 -62.37 44.42
N VAL A 117 -154.46 -61.06 44.58
CA VAL A 117 -154.59 -60.10 43.44
C VAL A 117 -153.42 -59.10 43.25
N GLY A 118 -152.54 -58.89 44.24
CA GLY A 118 -151.51 -57.81 44.23
C GLY A 118 -150.17 -58.09 43.51
N VAL A 119 -149.90 -59.32 43.07
CA VAL A 119 -148.57 -59.70 42.54
C VAL A 119 -148.30 -59.15 41.13
N TYR A 120 -149.32 -59.03 40.28
CA TYR A 120 -149.13 -58.66 38.86
C TYR A 120 -148.86 -57.16 38.64
N HIS A 121 -149.46 -56.28 39.45
CA HIS A 121 -149.28 -54.83 39.31
C HIS A 121 -147.94 -54.34 39.92
N GLY A 122 -147.48 -54.94 41.03
CA GLY A 122 -146.18 -54.62 41.63
C GLY A 122 -144.99 -55.03 40.76
N ILE A 123 -145.11 -56.16 40.05
CA ILE A 123 -144.10 -56.60 39.08
C ILE A 123 -144.05 -55.64 37.88
N LYS A 124 -145.20 -55.17 37.37
CA LYS A 124 -145.25 -54.23 36.25
C LYS A 124 -144.62 -52.87 36.59
N ALA A 125 -144.96 -52.29 37.76
CA ALA A 125 -144.36 -51.04 38.22
C ALA A 125 -142.85 -51.16 38.46
N LYS A 126 -142.39 -52.32 38.97
CA LYS A 126 -140.95 -52.59 39.14
C LYS A 126 -140.23 -52.77 37.80
N ILE A 127 -140.87 -53.37 36.80
CA ILE A 127 -140.34 -53.47 35.43
C ILE A 127 -140.26 -52.09 34.78
N GLU A 128 -141.27 -51.24 34.94
CA GLU A 128 -141.27 -49.87 34.41
C GLU A 128 -140.21 -48.98 35.08
N ALA A 129 -140.04 -49.07 36.41
CA ALA A 129 -138.97 -48.37 37.13
C ALA A 129 -137.57 -48.89 36.76
N LEU A 130 -137.42 -50.20 36.57
CA LEU A 130 -136.15 -50.78 36.09
C LEU A 130 -135.87 -50.40 34.64
N ARG A 131 -136.89 -50.27 33.78
CA ARG A 131 -136.72 -49.77 32.41
C ARG A 131 -136.29 -48.31 32.39
N PHE A 132 -136.95 -47.45 33.17
CA PHE A 132 -136.58 -46.04 33.29
C PHE A 132 -135.17 -45.89 33.85
N SER A 133 -134.80 -46.62 34.90
CA SER A 133 -133.44 -46.65 35.43
C SER A 133 -132.42 -47.22 34.42
N ASN A 134 -132.79 -48.20 33.60
CA ASN A 134 -131.91 -48.71 32.55
C ASN A 134 -131.72 -47.68 31.43
N ASP A 135 -132.77 -46.94 31.08
CA ASP A 135 -132.73 -45.91 30.06
C ASP A 135 -131.98 -44.65 30.55
N GLU A 136 -132.12 -44.27 31.83
CA GLU A 136 -131.28 -43.26 32.48
C GLU A 136 -129.82 -43.70 32.51
N LEU A 137 -129.52 -44.93 32.95
CA LEU A 137 -128.15 -45.46 32.94
C LEU A 137 -127.57 -45.54 31.53
N ARG A 138 -128.38 -45.83 30.51
CA ARG A 138 -127.95 -45.79 29.10
C ARG A 138 -127.67 -44.36 28.65
N ALA A 139 -128.53 -43.41 29.00
CA ALA A 139 -128.32 -41.99 28.69
C ALA A 139 -127.05 -41.46 29.37
N GLU A 140 -126.83 -41.78 30.65
CA GLU A 140 -125.60 -41.47 31.37
C GLU A 140 -124.38 -42.17 30.77
N ASN A 141 -124.50 -43.43 30.32
CA ASN A 141 -123.42 -44.13 29.64
C ASN A 141 -123.06 -43.47 28.31
N GLU A 142 -124.05 -43.07 27.52
CA GLU A 142 -123.83 -42.36 26.25
C GLU A 142 -123.26 -40.96 26.50
N GLU A 143 -123.70 -40.26 27.54
CA GLU A 143 -123.11 -38.98 27.95
C GLU A 143 -121.65 -39.15 28.39
N LEU A 144 -121.34 -40.17 29.19
CA LEU A 144 -119.98 -40.49 29.59
C LEU A 144 -119.11 -40.89 28.39
N LYS A 145 -119.64 -41.66 27.43
CA LYS A 145 -118.94 -41.97 26.18
C LYS A 145 -118.68 -40.73 25.34
N ALA A 146 -119.63 -39.80 25.25
CA ALA A 146 -119.44 -38.52 24.55
C ALA A 146 -118.43 -37.62 25.26
N ARG A 147 -118.48 -37.52 26.59
CA ARG A 147 -117.47 -36.80 27.40
C ARG A 147 -116.09 -37.42 27.26
N LEU A 148 -116.00 -38.75 27.25
CA LEU A 148 -114.74 -39.47 27.09
C LEU A 148 -114.22 -39.40 25.65
N GLY A 149 -115.11 -39.37 24.65
CA GLY A 149 -114.78 -39.09 23.24
C GLY A 149 -114.23 -37.69 23.04
N THR A 150 -114.89 -36.66 23.60
CA THR A 150 -114.39 -35.28 23.54
C THR A 150 -113.11 -35.09 24.35
N ALA A 151 -112.93 -35.78 25.48
CA ALA A 151 -111.67 -35.79 26.23
C ALA A 151 -110.53 -36.42 25.41
N ARG A 152 -110.77 -37.59 24.79
CA ARG A 152 -109.81 -38.24 23.89
C ARG A 152 -109.47 -37.38 22.67
N GLN A 153 -110.44 -36.68 22.09
CA GLN A 153 -110.19 -35.78 20.96
C GLN A 153 -109.36 -34.57 21.36
N ARG A 154 -109.65 -33.93 22.50
CA ARG A 154 -108.82 -32.85 23.04
C ARG A 154 -107.41 -33.33 23.37
N GLU A 155 -107.26 -34.54 23.89
CA GLU A 155 -105.96 -35.14 24.17
C GLU A 155 -105.20 -35.47 22.88
N ALA A 156 -105.86 -35.99 21.84
CA ALA A 156 -105.27 -36.21 20.53
C ALA A 156 -104.81 -34.89 19.87
N GLU A 157 -105.64 -33.85 19.89
CA GLU A 157 -105.27 -32.51 19.41
C GLU A 157 -104.13 -31.89 20.22
N HIS A 158 -104.11 -32.11 21.54
CA HIS A 158 -103.02 -31.66 22.41
C HIS A 158 -101.71 -32.41 22.09
N VAL A 159 -101.76 -33.73 21.88
CA VAL A 159 -100.62 -34.54 21.46
C VAL A 159 -100.13 -34.12 20.07
N GLU A 160 -101.02 -33.85 19.13
CA GLU A 160 -100.65 -33.39 17.79
C GLU A 160 -99.98 -32.01 17.83
N LYS A 161 -100.53 -31.07 18.61
CA LYS A 161 -99.92 -29.75 18.84
C LYS A 161 -98.54 -29.88 19.49
N LEU A 162 -98.38 -30.76 20.49
CA LEU A 162 -97.08 -31.04 21.11
C LEU A 162 -96.11 -31.69 20.12
N GLN A 163 -96.56 -32.65 19.30
CA GLN A 163 -95.73 -33.28 18.28
C GLN A 163 -95.28 -32.26 17.22
N PHE A 164 -96.18 -31.38 16.80
CA PHE A 164 -95.85 -30.30 15.86
C PHE A 164 -94.85 -29.32 16.47
N ALA A 165 -95.08 -28.85 17.70
CA ALA A 165 -94.15 -27.98 18.42
C ALA A 165 -92.77 -28.62 18.58
N ASN A 166 -92.71 -29.89 18.95
CA ASN A 166 -91.44 -30.64 19.11
C ASN A 166 -90.74 -30.86 17.75
N ARG A 167 -91.49 -31.14 16.67
CA ARG A 167 -90.92 -31.21 15.31
C ARG A 167 -90.38 -29.85 14.84
N ALA A 168 -91.09 -28.76 15.12
CA ALA A 168 -90.63 -27.41 14.80
C ALA A 168 -89.38 -27.03 15.62
N GLU A 169 -89.35 -27.33 16.91
CA GLU A 169 -88.20 -27.10 17.79
C GLU A 169 -86.98 -27.91 17.33
N THR A 170 -87.17 -29.20 17.01
CA THR A 170 -86.07 -30.03 16.48
C THR A 170 -85.58 -29.58 15.11
N GLN A 171 -86.44 -29.02 14.26
CA GLN A 171 -86.02 -28.41 12.99
C GLN A 171 -85.22 -27.13 13.22
N LEU A 172 -85.69 -26.23 14.08
CA LEU A 172 -84.97 -25.00 14.46
C LEU A 172 -83.59 -25.32 15.04
N LEU A 173 -83.50 -26.32 15.91
CA LEU A 173 -82.22 -26.79 16.45
C LEU A 173 -81.30 -27.32 15.35
N ARG A 174 -81.81 -28.14 14.41
CA ARG A 174 -81.01 -28.65 13.29
C ARG A 174 -80.51 -27.55 12.38
N ASP A 175 -81.33 -26.57 12.08
CA ASP A 175 -80.94 -25.45 11.23
C ASP A 175 -79.94 -24.53 11.94
N GLY A 176 -80.11 -24.28 13.24
CA GLY A 176 -79.12 -23.59 14.07
C GLY A 176 -77.77 -24.32 14.13
N PHE A 177 -77.77 -25.66 14.24
CA PHE A 177 -76.54 -26.45 14.14
C PHE A 177 -75.88 -26.36 12.76
N ARG A 178 -76.66 -26.40 11.67
CA ARG A 178 -76.13 -26.25 10.31
C ARG A 178 -75.51 -24.88 10.07
N GLU A 179 -76.15 -23.82 10.57
CA GLU A 179 -75.62 -22.46 10.48
C GLU A 179 -74.33 -22.33 11.27
N SER A 180 -74.30 -22.82 12.52
CA SER A 180 -73.09 -22.88 13.33
C SER A 180 -71.97 -23.68 12.66
N GLU A 181 -72.27 -24.83 12.06
CA GLU A 181 -71.29 -25.62 11.30
C GLU A 181 -70.76 -24.87 10.06
N ALA A 182 -71.61 -24.08 9.40
CA ALA A 182 -71.21 -23.27 8.26
C ALA A 182 -70.29 -22.11 8.69
N GLU A 183 -70.58 -21.47 9.82
CA GLU A 183 -69.73 -20.45 10.44
C GLU A 183 -68.38 -21.01 10.89
N HIS A 184 -68.37 -22.13 11.60
CA HIS A 184 -67.13 -22.82 11.99
C HIS A 184 -66.30 -23.22 10.76
N ARG A 185 -66.94 -23.67 9.67
CA ARG A 185 -66.26 -23.95 8.40
C ARG A 185 -65.64 -22.69 7.80
N ARG A 186 -66.35 -21.56 7.78
CA ARG A 186 -65.82 -20.27 7.30
C ARG A 186 -64.64 -19.79 8.15
N LEU A 187 -64.76 -19.87 9.47
CA LEU A 187 -63.69 -19.50 10.40
C LEU A 187 -62.46 -20.39 10.21
N THR A 188 -62.66 -21.70 10.07
CA THR A 188 -61.57 -22.65 9.78
C THR A 188 -60.88 -22.33 8.45
N GLN A 189 -61.64 -21.99 7.40
CA GLN A 189 -61.07 -21.56 6.12
C GLN A 189 -60.31 -20.23 6.25
N GLY A 190 -60.81 -19.28 7.05
CA GLY A 190 -60.12 -18.03 7.37
C GLY A 190 -58.75 -18.28 8.02
N LEU A 191 -58.74 -19.07 9.10
CA LEU A 191 -57.51 -19.46 9.80
C LEU A 191 -56.53 -20.23 8.90
N GLN A 192 -57.03 -21.08 7.99
CA GLN A 192 -56.18 -21.77 7.02
C GLN A 192 -55.53 -20.80 6.03
N ARG A 193 -56.25 -19.78 5.55
CA ARG A 193 -55.70 -18.74 4.68
C ARG A 193 -54.66 -17.89 5.42
N GLU A 194 -54.95 -17.48 6.65
CA GLU A 194 -54.01 -16.72 7.49
C GLU A 194 -52.75 -17.53 7.79
N LYS A 195 -52.90 -18.81 8.17
CA LYS A 195 -51.77 -19.73 8.32
C LYS A 195 -50.94 -19.79 7.05
N ALA A 196 -51.55 -19.96 5.88
CA ALA A 196 -50.83 -20.02 4.61
C ALA A 196 -50.12 -18.69 4.28
N GLN A 197 -50.72 -17.55 4.59
CA GLN A 197 -50.10 -16.22 4.40
C GLN A 197 -48.91 -16.03 5.34
N LEU A 198 -49.04 -16.39 6.62
CA LEU A 198 -47.96 -16.34 7.60
C LEU A 198 -46.82 -17.30 7.23
N THR A 199 -47.13 -18.51 6.78
CA THR A 199 -46.11 -19.45 6.28
C THR A 199 -45.34 -18.85 5.10
N LYS A 200 -46.02 -18.27 4.11
CA LYS A 200 -45.36 -17.59 2.99
C LYS A 200 -44.52 -16.39 3.45
N ALA A 201 -44.99 -15.63 4.42
CA ALA A 201 -44.23 -14.50 4.98
C ALA A 201 -42.96 -14.97 5.70
N VAL A 202 -43.06 -16.05 6.50
CA VAL A 202 -41.91 -16.67 7.18
C VAL A 202 -40.92 -17.25 6.16
N GLU A 203 -41.40 -17.96 5.13
CA GLU A 203 -40.55 -18.47 4.05
C GLU A 203 -39.82 -17.33 3.32
N SER A 204 -40.52 -16.25 2.99
CA SER A 204 -39.93 -15.05 2.37
C SER A 204 -38.86 -14.43 3.26
N LEU A 205 -39.15 -14.18 4.54
CA LEU A 205 -38.18 -13.62 5.49
C LEU A 205 -36.97 -14.56 5.67
N THR A 206 -37.21 -15.86 5.70
CA THR A 206 -36.12 -16.85 5.80
C THR A 206 -35.23 -16.81 4.56
N THR A 207 -35.81 -16.68 3.35
CA THR A 207 -35.01 -16.52 2.13
C THR A 207 -34.22 -15.21 2.10
N GLN A 208 -34.82 -14.09 2.54
CA GLN A 208 -34.13 -12.80 2.65
C GLN A 208 -32.97 -12.86 3.65
N LEU A 209 -33.19 -13.50 4.81
CA LEU A 209 -32.15 -13.69 5.80
C LEU A 209 -30.98 -14.51 5.25
N ARG A 210 -31.25 -15.63 4.54
CA ARG A 210 -30.19 -16.42 3.91
C ARG A 210 -29.43 -15.62 2.84
N GLN A 211 -30.12 -14.81 2.05
CA GLN A 211 -29.49 -13.95 1.03
C GLN A 211 -28.59 -12.88 1.67
N GLU A 212 -29.06 -12.20 2.73
CA GLU A 212 -28.23 -11.23 3.45
C GLU A 212 -27.04 -11.90 4.13
N MET A 213 -27.21 -13.08 4.75
CA MET A 213 -26.09 -13.84 5.31
C MET A 213 -25.04 -14.18 4.24
N SER A 214 -25.46 -14.72 3.09
CA SER A 214 -24.58 -15.01 1.96
C SER A 214 -23.87 -13.75 1.44
N ARG A 215 -24.60 -12.62 1.36
CA ARG A 215 -24.03 -11.34 0.94
C ARG A 215 -22.97 -10.84 1.92
N ARG A 216 -23.21 -10.95 3.24
CA ARG A 216 -22.22 -10.58 4.26
C ARG A 216 -21.00 -11.49 4.23
N GLU A 217 -21.19 -12.78 4.02
CA GLU A 217 -20.08 -13.73 3.84
C GLU A 217 -19.22 -13.36 2.62
N GLU A 218 -19.84 -12.99 1.49
CA GLU A 218 -19.11 -12.50 0.31
C GLU A 218 -18.38 -11.17 0.57
N GLU A 219 -19.00 -10.24 1.30
CA GLU A 219 -18.39 -8.95 1.66
C GLU A 219 -17.19 -9.16 2.60
N VAL A 220 -17.30 -10.06 3.59
CA VAL A 220 -16.20 -10.47 4.47
C VAL A 220 -15.09 -11.11 3.65
N ALA A 221 -15.39 -12.07 2.77
CA ALA A 221 -14.39 -12.72 1.93
C ALA A 221 -13.67 -11.72 1.00
N LYS A 222 -14.40 -10.74 0.44
CA LYS A 222 -13.80 -9.66 -0.36
C LYS A 222 -12.88 -8.77 0.47
N LEU A 223 -13.28 -8.40 1.69
CA LEU A 223 -12.46 -7.60 2.60
C LEU A 223 -11.20 -8.37 3.06
N GLU A 224 -11.34 -9.66 3.38
CA GLU A 224 -10.21 -10.52 3.74
C GLU A 224 -9.24 -10.67 2.57
N SER A 225 -9.74 -10.90 1.34
CA SER A 225 -8.91 -10.95 0.14
C SER A 225 -8.21 -9.62 -0.13
N ALA A 226 -8.89 -8.48 0.06
CA ALA A 226 -8.31 -7.16 -0.13
C ALA A 226 -7.22 -6.86 0.93
N ASN A 227 -7.47 -7.25 2.19
CA ASN A 227 -6.50 -7.11 3.27
C ASN A 227 -5.27 -8.00 3.04
N ALA A 228 -5.46 -9.25 2.64
CA ALA A 228 -4.37 -10.15 2.27
C ALA A 228 -3.53 -9.57 1.12
N ALA A 229 -4.16 -9.00 0.10
CA ALA A 229 -3.47 -8.32 -1.00
C ALA A 229 -2.70 -7.07 -0.53
N ALA A 230 -3.29 -6.25 0.36
CA ALA A 230 -2.63 -5.08 0.92
C ALA A 230 -1.41 -5.46 1.77
N ILE A 231 -1.52 -6.49 2.62
CA ILE A 231 -0.41 -7.03 3.41
C ILE A 231 0.69 -7.57 2.48
N ALA A 232 0.34 -8.29 1.41
CA ALA A 232 1.31 -8.78 0.44
C ALA A 232 2.05 -7.64 -0.26
N GLN A 233 1.34 -6.58 -0.67
CA GLN A 233 1.95 -5.39 -1.27
C GLN A 233 2.87 -4.65 -0.29
N LEU A 234 2.46 -4.49 0.97
CA LEU A 234 3.30 -3.87 2.01
C LEU A 234 4.56 -4.69 2.26
N LYS A 235 4.46 -6.03 2.35
CA LYS A 235 5.61 -6.93 2.47
C LYS A 235 6.56 -6.79 1.28
N MET A 236 6.05 -6.77 0.04
CA MET A 236 6.89 -6.58 -1.14
C MET A 236 7.57 -5.21 -1.15
N ARG A 237 6.86 -4.13 -0.81
CA ARG A 237 7.43 -2.78 -0.71
C ARG A 237 8.53 -2.71 0.35
N TRP A 238 8.29 -3.30 1.52
CA TRP A 238 9.27 -3.37 2.59
C TRP A 238 10.51 -4.18 2.19
N GLN A 239 10.33 -5.36 1.58
CA GLN A 239 11.45 -6.16 1.05
C GLN A 239 12.24 -5.41 -0.04
N ALA A 240 11.55 -4.69 -0.93
CA ALA A 240 12.20 -3.88 -1.95
C ALA A 240 12.98 -2.70 -1.35
N GLN A 241 12.41 -2.04 -0.33
CA GLN A 241 13.07 -0.96 0.41
C GLN A 241 14.30 -1.46 1.16
N GLU A 242 14.19 -2.60 1.84
CA GLU A 242 15.29 -3.24 2.56
C GLU A 242 16.41 -3.67 1.59
N LYS A 243 16.05 -4.26 0.44
CA LYS A 243 17.01 -4.61 -0.62
C LYS A 243 17.72 -3.35 -1.15
N ALA A 244 16.99 -2.27 -1.38
CA ALA A 244 17.56 -1.00 -1.82
C ALA A 244 18.45 -0.35 -0.75
N ALA A 245 18.10 -0.44 0.53
CA ALA A 245 18.91 0.04 1.65
C ALA A 245 20.23 -0.76 1.75
N ARG A 246 20.16 -2.09 1.64
CA ARG A 246 21.34 -2.96 1.61
C ARG A 246 22.25 -2.69 0.42
N GLU A 247 21.69 -2.47 -0.77
CA GLU A 247 22.46 -2.10 -1.97
C GLU A 247 23.15 -0.74 -1.78
N LYS A 248 22.42 0.27 -1.28
CA LYS A 248 22.99 1.59 -0.96
C LYS A 248 24.12 1.49 0.06
N TRP A 249 23.94 0.69 1.11
CA TRP A 249 24.98 0.46 2.10
C TRP A 249 26.20 -0.23 1.49
N ARG A 250 26.01 -1.28 0.69
CA ARG A 250 27.12 -1.95 -0.03
C ARG A 250 27.88 -1.00 -0.95
N VAL A 251 27.18 -0.15 -1.70
CA VAL A 251 27.80 0.86 -2.57
C VAL A 251 28.54 1.92 -1.76
N ALA A 252 27.95 2.40 -0.66
CA ALA A 252 28.59 3.38 0.23
C ALA A 252 29.84 2.79 0.88
N GLU A 253 29.78 1.55 1.36
CA GLU A 253 30.92 0.86 1.96
C GLU A 253 32.02 0.58 0.93
N ALA A 254 31.65 0.15 -0.29
CA ALA A 254 32.62 -0.01 -1.37
C ALA A 254 33.28 1.32 -1.77
N LYS A 255 32.54 2.44 -1.76
CA LYS A 255 33.11 3.78 -1.96
C LYS A 255 34.05 4.17 -0.83
N ARG A 256 33.63 3.96 0.43
CA ARG A 256 34.45 4.23 1.62
C ARG A 256 35.76 3.45 1.59
N ILE A 257 35.72 2.17 1.25
CA ILE A 257 36.92 1.33 1.10
C ILE A 257 37.78 1.87 -0.02
N LYS A 258 37.23 2.14 -1.22
CA LYS A 258 38.00 2.70 -2.34
C LYS A 258 38.65 4.04 -2.00
N GLU A 259 37.93 4.95 -1.38
CA GLU A 259 38.45 6.26 -0.95
C GLU A 259 39.54 6.09 0.12
N SER A 260 39.31 5.24 1.12
CA SER A 260 40.32 4.94 2.15
C SER A 260 41.57 4.28 1.56
N THR A 261 41.42 3.34 0.62
CA THR A 261 42.54 2.71 -0.07
C THR A 261 43.26 3.72 -0.96
N LEU A 262 42.55 4.56 -1.71
CA LEU A 262 43.16 5.62 -2.52
C LEU A 262 43.94 6.61 -1.64
N GLN A 263 43.37 7.05 -0.51
CA GLN A 263 44.08 7.90 0.45
C GLN A 263 45.34 7.22 1.01
N SER A 264 45.29 5.91 1.28
CA SER A 264 46.47 5.17 1.74
C SER A 264 47.56 5.01 0.66
N LEU A 265 47.16 4.92 -0.61
CA LEU A 265 48.08 4.78 -1.75
C LEU A 265 48.54 6.13 -2.31
N GLU A 266 47.84 7.21 -2.03
CA GLU A 266 48.17 8.57 -2.48
C GLU A 266 49.63 8.97 -2.19
N PRO A 267 50.21 8.77 -0.99
CA PRO A 267 51.62 9.09 -0.76
C PRO A 267 52.56 8.27 -1.65
N ASP A 268 52.30 6.98 -1.85
CA ASP A 268 53.12 6.11 -2.69
C ASP A 268 53.02 6.50 -4.17
N ILE A 269 51.80 6.83 -4.64
CA ILE A 269 51.55 7.35 -5.99
C ILE A 269 52.31 8.67 -6.18
N VAL A 270 52.26 9.58 -5.21
CA VAL A 270 52.97 10.86 -5.26
C VAL A 270 54.49 10.65 -5.28
N LEU A 271 55.02 9.74 -4.46
CA LEU A 271 56.43 9.38 -4.47
C LEU A 271 56.87 8.82 -5.83
N LEU A 272 56.09 7.89 -6.39
CA LEU A 272 56.36 7.32 -7.71
C LEU A 272 56.31 8.40 -8.81
N LEU A 273 55.31 9.27 -8.76
CA LEU A 273 55.14 10.35 -9.74
C LEU A 273 56.29 11.36 -9.65
N ASN A 274 56.73 11.70 -8.44
CA ASN A 274 57.90 12.57 -8.22
C ASN A 274 59.19 11.91 -8.67
N ARG A 275 59.37 10.60 -8.42
CA ARG A 275 60.48 9.82 -8.96
C ARG A 275 60.52 9.86 -10.48
N HIS A 276 59.39 9.61 -11.15
CA HIS A 276 59.31 9.68 -12.62
C HIS A 276 59.54 11.10 -13.15
N LYS A 277 59.06 12.14 -12.45
CA LYS A 277 59.34 13.54 -12.81
C LYS A 277 60.83 13.85 -12.70
N ALA A 278 61.48 13.41 -11.63
CA ALA A 278 62.91 13.58 -11.41
C ALA A 278 63.74 12.81 -12.46
N GLU A 279 63.37 11.57 -12.77
CA GLU A 279 63.99 10.76 -13.81
C GLU A 279 63.82 11.40 -15.19
N LYS A 280 62.62 11.88 -15.53
CA LYS A 280 62.39 12.64 -16.77
C LYS A 280 63.21 13.92 -16.82
N ALA A 281 63.40 14.61 -15.69
CA ALA A 281 64.25 15.79 -15.61
C ALA A 281 65.73 15.43 -15.84
N ARG A 282 66.22 14.36 -15.21
CA ARG A 282 67.57 13.83 -15.43
C ARG A 282 67.80 13.45 -16.88
N MET A 283 66.91 12.69 -17.50
CA MET A 283 67.03 12.33 -18.92
C MET A 283 67.08 13.57 -19.82
N ARG A 284 66.26 14.59 -19.55
CA ARG A 284 66.32 15.86 -20.30
C ARG A 284 67.65 16.59 -20.11
N GLU A 285 68.13 16.67 -18.87
CA GLU A 285 69.43 17.27 -18.55
C GLU A 285 70.59 16.52 -19.22
N GLU A 286 70.55 15.18 -19.21
CA GLU A 286 71.48 14.32 -19.94
C GLU A 286 71.44 14.61 -21.44
N PHE A 287 70.25 14.67 -22.06
CA PHE A 287 70.11 15.03 -23.47
C PHE A 287 70.61 16.45 -23.78
N GLU A 288 70.31 17.43 -22.92
CA GLU A 288 70.82 18.80 -23.08
C GLU A 288 72.35 18.83 -22.95
N ASN A 289 72.93 18.08 -22.02
CA ASN A 289 74.37 18.00 -21.83
C ASN A 289 75.04 17.29 -23.01
N GLU A 290 74.45 16.22 -23.55
CA GLU A 290 74.91 15.63 -24.80
C GLU A 290 74.83 16.61 -25.97
N LEU A 291 73.78 17.43 -26.04
CA LEU A 291 73.65 18.45 -27.08
C LEU A 291 74.73 19.51 -26.93
N ARG A 292 74.98 20.00 -25.70
CA ARG A 292 76.10 20.91 -25.39
C ARG A 292 77.44 20.29 -25.76
N GLN A 293 77.69 19.03 -25.43
CA GLN A 293 78.92 18.32 -25.83
C GLN A 293 79.05 18.20 -27.35
N ARG A 294 77.95 17.90 -28.06
CA ARG A 294 77.95 17.87 -29.53
C ARG A 294 78.23 19.26 -30.11
N ASP A 295 77.63 20.30 -29.57
CA ASP A 295 77.87 21.69 -29.98
C ASP A 295 79.31 22.13 -29.70
N GLU A 296 79.89 21.76 -28.55
CA GLU A 296 81.31 21.99 -28.23
C GLU A 296 82.23 21.25 -29.21
N VAL A 297 81.93 20.00 -29.56
CA VAL A 297 82.68 19.23 -30.56
C VAL A 297 82.55 19.83 -31.96
N ILE A 298 81.36 20.30 -32.32
CA ILE A 298 81.12 21.00 -33.59
C ILE A 298 81.92 22.29 -33.61
N ALA A 299 81.84 23.12 -32.57
CA ALA A 299 82.60 24.36 -32.46
C ALA A 299 84.12 24.11 -32.53
N ALA A 300 84.62 23.06 -31.87
CA ALA A 300 86.03 22.67 -31.98
C ALA A 300 86.39 22.23 -33.41
N LYS A 301 85.53 21.45 -34.07
CA LYS A 301 85.74 21.05 -35.47
C LYS A 301 85.67 22.25 -36.41
N GLU A 302 84.72 23.14 -36.25
CA GLU A 302 84.59 24.39 -37.02
C GLU A 302 85.83 25.26 -36.83
N ALA A 303 86.34 25.40 -35.60
CA ALA A 303 87.60 26.10 -35.35
C ALA A 303 88.79 25.45 -36.08
N THR A 304 88.89 24.12 -36.10
CA THR A 304 89.94 23.44 -36.90
C THR A 304 89.74 23.60 -38.40
N VAL A 305 88.51 23.57 -38.89
CA VAL A 305 88.17 23.81 -40.29
C VAL A 305 88.51 25.24 -40.68
N ASP A 306 88.23 26.21 -39.83
CA ASP A 306 88.54 27.61 -40.08
C ASP A 306 90.05 27.88 -40.00
N GLU A 307 90.79 27.18 -39.13
CA GLU A 307 92.26 27.21 -39.15
C GLU A 307 92.81 26.63 -40.46
N VAL A 308 92.26 25.50 -40.94
CA VAL A 308 92.64 24.89 -42.21
C VAL A 308 92.27 25.79 -43.39
N LYS A 309 91.08 26.41 -43.40
CA LYS A 309 90.69 27.41 -44.40
C LYS A 309 91.64 28.60 -44.37
N ALA A 310 92.03 29.09 -43.19
CA ALA A 310 92.97 30.20 -43.06
C ALA A 310 94.38 29.82 -43.55
N ARG A 311 94.82 28.57 -43.34
CA ARG A 311 96.07 28.05 -43.93
C ARG A 311 95.96 27.94 -45.45
N LEU A 312 94.89 27.36 -45.98
CA LEU A 312 94.62 27.28 -47.41
C LEU A 312 94.51 28.66 -48.06
N ALA A 313 93.88 29.64 -47.38
CA ALA A 313 93.79 31.01 -47.86
C ALA A 313 95.18 31.66 -47.92
N ARG A 314 96.03 31.45 -46.89
CA ARG A 314 97.43 31.92 -46.91
C ARG A 314 98.25 31.24 -48.01
N ASP A 315 98.07 29.94 -48.23
CA ASP A 315 98.76 29.21 -49.29
C ASP A 315 98.25 29.62 -50.69
N ALA A 316 96.95 29.88 -50.83
CA ALA A 316 96.33 30.43 -52.03
C ALA A 316 96.81 31.86 -52.30
N GLU A 317 96.94 32.72 -51.29
CA GLU A 317 97.53 34.05 -51.41
C GLU A 317 99.03 33.96 -51.75
N ALA A 318 99.77 33.01 -51.17
CA ALA A 318 101.18 32.79 -51.48
C ALA A 318 101.39 32.28 -52.92
N THR A 319 100.51 31.40 -53.42
CA THR A 319 100.53 30.94 -54.81
C THR A 319 100.05 32.03 -55.76
N MET A 320 98.97 32.74 -55.44
CA MET A 320 98.50 33.89 -56.20
C MET A 320 99.55 34.99 -56.28
N THR A 321 100.29 35.28 -55.20
CA THR A 321 101.38 36.28 -55.23
C THR A 321 102.57 35.80 -56.05
N ARG A 322 102.91 34.51 -56.02
CA ARG A 322 103.91 33.93 -56.94
C ARG A 322 103.45 34.04 -58.39
N GLU A 323 102.25 33.59 -58.71
CA GLU A 323 101.66 33.68 -60.05
C GLU A 323 101.51 35.14 -60.48
N GLN A 324 101.10 36.05 -59.61
CA GLN A 324 101.05 37.48 -59.91
C GLN A 324 102.43 38.05 -60.17
N ASN A 325 103.47 37.60 -59.47
CA ASN A 325 104.83 38.05 -59.75
C ASN A 325 105.33 37.47 -61.08
N GLU A 326 105.08 36.20 -61.37
CA GLU A 326 105.39 35.59 -62.67
C GLU A 326 104.59 36.21 -63.81
N PHE A 327 103.32 36.52 -63.58
CA PHE A 327 102.45 37.21 -64.52
C PHE A 327 102.85 38.66 -64.66
N ARG A 328 103.32 39.34 -63.61
CA ARG A 328 103.88 40.69 -63.70
C ARG A 328 105.19 40.68 -64.48
N GLU A 329 106.05 39.68 -64.31
CA GLU A 329 107.24 39.48 -65.14
C GLU A 329 106.85 39.25 -66.60
N ARG A 330 105.98 38.27 -66.90
CA ARG A 330 105.47 38.00 -68.26
C ARG A 330 104.72 39.19 -68.86
N LEU A 331 103.93 39.91 -68.07
CA LEU A 331 103.21 41.09 -68.52
C LEU A 331 104.16 42.25 -68.73
N ARG A 332 105.28 42.34 -68.01
CA ARG A 332 106.34 43.31 -68.30
C ARG A 332 106.99 42.99 -69.65
N GLU A 333 107.33 41.71 -69.88
CA GLU A 333 107.83 41.23 -71.17
C GLU A 333 106.81 41.43 -72.31
N GLU A 334 105.52 41.20 -72.04
CA GLU A 334 104.44 41.30 -73.03
C GLU A 334 103.98 42.73 -73.25
N VAL A 335 104.04 43.61 -72.25
CA VAL A 335 103.86 45.06 -72.42
C VAL A 335 105.04 45.63 -73.22
N GLU A 336 106.26 45.14 -73.02
CA GLU A 336 107.38 45.46 -73.92
C GLU A 336 107.17 44.93 -75.36
N ARG A 337 106.36 43.88 -75.55
CA ARG A 337 105.97 43.35 -76.87
C ARG A 337 104.76 44.05 -77.49
N VAL A 338 103.75 44.39 -76.70
CA VAL A 338 102.49 45.03 -77.13
C VAL A 338 102.67 46.53 -77.27
N ASN A 339 103.52 47.21 -76.49
CA ASN A 339 103.91 48.58 -76.84
C ASN A 339 104.52 48.62 -78.25
N ARG A 340 105.28 47.59 -78.65
CA ARG A 340 105.71 47.45 -80.05
C ARG A 340 104.54 47.25 -81.05
N GLN A 341 103.38 46.69 -80.66
CA GLN A 341 102.21 46.43 -81.55
C GLN A 341 101.09 47.50 -81.49
N LEU A 342 100.86 48.16 -80.36
CA LEU A 342 99.79 49.15 -80.18
C LEU A 342 100.22 50.51 -80.73
N GLU A 343 101.53 50.74 -80.83
CA GLU A 343 102.12 51.70 -81.77
C GLU A 343 101.71 51.42 -83.22
N GLU A 344 101.29 50.18 -83.55
CA GLU A 344 100.87 49.77 -84.89
C GLU A 344 99.34 49.88 -85.14
N GLU A 345 98.47 49.53 -84.19
CA GLU A 345 96.99 49.45 -84.36
C GLU A 345 96.15 50.70 -84.06
N ARG A 346 96.60 51.65 -83.21
CA ARG A 346 95.90 52.95 -83.02
C ARG A 346 95.58 53.67 -84.33
N ARG A 347 96.24 53.25 -85.41
CA ARG A 347 96.02 53.62 -86.79
C ARG A 347 94.63 53.20 -87.36
N ALA A 348 93.75 52.41 -86.69
CA ALA A 348 92.60 51.75 -87.39
C ALA A 348 91.11 52.01 -86.97
N ALA A 349 90.70 51.99 -85.69
CA ALA A 349 89.34 51.46 -85.34
C ALA A 349 88.17 52.40 -84.95
N ARG A 350 88.28 53.73 -84.96
CA ARG A 350 87.20 54.64 -84.48
C ARG A 350 85.94 54.75 -85.39
N GLN A 351 85.56 53.70 -86.10
CA GLN A 351 84.82 53.83 -87.37
C GLN A 351 83.38 53.26 -87.39
N LYS A 352 82.89 52.53 -86.36
CA LYS A 352 81.75 51.58 -86.58
C LYS A 352 80.51 51.68 -85.67
N THR A 353 80.50 52.45 -84.59
CA THR A 353 79.51 52.27 -83.50
C THR A 353 78.17 52.98 -83.65
N GLU A 354 77.90 53.63 -84.77
CA GLU A 354 76.80 54.59 -84.84
C GLU A 354 75.47 53.98 -85.35
N ASP A 355 75.42 52.68 -85.67
CA ASP A 355 74.35 52.15 -86.55
C ASP A 355 73.13 51.45 -85.88
N MET A 356 73.12 51.13 -84.58
CA MET A 356 72.15 50.13 -84.04
C MET A 356 70.93 50.64 -83.24
N GLU A 357 70.85 51.90 -82.84
CA GLU A 357 69.83 52.33 -81.86
C GLU A 357 68.38 52.43 -82.40
N ALA A 358 68.14 52.22 -83.69
CA ALA A 358 66.85 52.54 -84.34
C ALA A 358 65.71 51.50 -84.23
N PHE A 359 65.90 50.29 -83.69
CA PHE A 359 64.98 49.15 -83.92
C PHE A 359 63.78 48.98 -82.93
N PHE A 360 63.78 49.58 -81.73
CA PHE A 360 62.93 49.05 -80.62
C PHE A 360 61.54 49.68 -80.37
N GLU A 361 61.11 50.75 -81.05
CA GLU A 361 59.88 51.49 -80.65
C GLU A 361 58.53 50.95 -81.17
N GLU A 362 58.47 49.99 -82.09
CA GLU A 362 57.22 49.68 -82.84
C GLU A 362 56.23 48.72 -82.13
N GLN A 363 56.62 47.97 -81.09
CA GLN A 363 55.87 46.81 -80.60
C GLN A 363 54.67 47.09 -79.66
N LYS A 364 54.49 48.31 -79.13
CA LYS A 364 53.66 48.58 -77.93
C LYS A 364 52.14 48.77 -78.16
N GLY A 365 51.66 48.92 -79.41
CA GLY A 365 50.30 49.39 -79.71
C GLY A 365 49.14 48.35 -79.81
N VAL A 366 49.40 47.04 -79.79
CA VAL A 366 48.38 46.02 -80.17
C VAL A 366 47.51 45.53 -79.00
N MET A 367 47.97 45.60 -77.75
CA MET A 367 47.34 44.93 -76.59
C MET A 367 46.04 45.54 -76.03
N GLN A 368 45.67 46.79 -76.36
CA GLN A 368 44.58 47.51 -75.65
C GLN A 368 43.13 47.23 -76.16
N ARG A 369 42.92 46.47 -77.24
CA ARG A 369 41.57 46.27 -77.84
C ARG A 369 40.77 45.05 -77.33
N GLU A 370 41.38 44.08 -76.65
CA GLU A 370 40.74 42.80 -76.28
C GLU A 370 39.81 42.90 -75.05
N ILE A 371 40.00 43.91 -74.18
CA ILE A 371 39.36 43.98 -72.85
C ILE A 371 37.87 44.40 -72.90
N ALA A 372 37.40 45.08 -73.94
CA ALA A 372 36.02 45.61 -74.02
C ALA A 372 34.93 44.56 -74.35
N ARG A 373 35.28 43.33 -74.74
CA ARG A 373 34.33 42.32 -75.25
C ARG A 373 33.59 41.53 -74.17
N LEU A 374 34.16 41.36 -72.98
CA LEU A 374 33.68 40.42 -71.95
C LEU A 374 32.60 40.97 -70.99
N GLN A 375 32.22 42.25 -71.07
CA GLN A 375 31.27 42.87 -70.12
C GLN A 375 29.77 42.80 -70.54
N LYS A 376 29.42 42.30 -71.73
CA LYS A 376 28.02 42.27 -72.24
C LYS A 376 27.21 41.00 -71.92
N GLU A 377 27.84 39.89 -71.50
CA GLU A 377 27.14 38.60 -71.36
C GLU A 377 26.49 38.33 -69.98
N LEU A 378 26.89 39.07 -68.93
CA LEU A 378 26.38 38.83 -67.56
C LEU A 378 25.00 39.42 -67.24
N PHE A 379 24.44 40.28 -68.10
CA PHE A 379 23.18 40.99 -67.82
C PHE A 379 21.91 40.20 -68.22
N ALA A 380 22.02 39.15 -69.07
CA ALA A 380 20.88 38.42 -69.61
C ALA A 380 20.35 37.26 -68.72
N LEU A 381 21.10 36.82 -67.71
CA LEU A 381 20.76 35.64 -66.89
C LEU A 381 19.92 35.94 -65.63
N LYS A 382 19.57 37.20 -65.37
CA LYS A 382 18.88 37.63 -64.12
C LYS A 382 17.38 37.91 -64.26
N GLU A 383 16.83 37.94 -65.48
CA GLU A 383 15.41 38.24 -65.76
C GLU A 383 14.48 37.00 -65.86
N ALA A 384 15.02 35.78 -66.01
CA ALA A 384 14.21 34.57 -66.24
C ALA A 384 13.72 33.85 -64.96
N ALA A 385 14.18 34.25 -63.76
CA ALA A 385 13.91 33.51 -62.52
C ALA A 385 12.77 34.09 -61.65
N SER A 386 12.20 35.26 -61.96
CA SER A 386 11.19 35.92 -61.09
C SER A 386 9.72 35.75 -61.54
N THR A 387 9.43 35.03 -62.62
CA THR A 387 8.06 34.92 -63.20
C THR A 387 7.36 33.58 -62.98
N ALA A 388 8.02 32.58 -62.37
CA ALA A 388 7.44 31.24 -62.14
C ALA A 388 6.88 31.00 -60.72
N GLN A 389 7.13 31.89 -59.76
CA GLN A 389 6.76 31.68 -58.35
C GLN A 389 5.46 32.38 -57.92
N ALA A 390 4.81 33.13 -58.82
CA ALA A 390 3.62 33.96 -58.52
C ALA A 390 2.26 33.34 -58.93
N THR A 391 2.23 32.21 -59.65
CA THR A 391 0.98 31.63 -60.20
C THR A 391 0.44 30.40 -59.45
N PHE A 392 1.14 29.93 -58.40
CA PHE A 392 0.73 28.74 -57.63
C PHE A 392 -0.04 29.09 -56.33
N HIS A 393 0.01 30.34 -55.87
CA HIS A 393 -0.70 30.78 -54.66
C HIS A 393 -2.18 31.17 -54.86
N ASP A 394 -2.69 31.24 -56.09
CA ASP A 394 -4.01 31.87 -56.36
C ASP A 394 -5.15 30.90 -56.71
N ALA A 395 -4.87 29.59 -56.83
CA ALA A 395 -5.86 28.56 -57.20
C ALA A 395 -6.37 27.70 -56.01
N VAL A 396 -5.61 27.58 -54.91
CA VAL A 396 -5.96 26.73 -53.76
C VAL A 396 -6.81 27.47 -52.70
N ALA A 397 -6.81 28.81 -52.72
CA ALA A 397 -7.54 29.64 -51.75
C ALA A 397 -9.03 29.87 -52.08
N LYS A 398 -9.49 29.55 -53.30
CA LYS A 398 -10.85 29.88 -53.78
C LYS A 398 -11.91 28.77 -53.61
N GLU A 399 -11.54 27.51 -53.44
CA GLU A 399 -12.53 26.41 -53.24
C GLU A 399 -12.87 26.12 -51.77
N VAL A 400 -11.97 26.37 -50.82
CA VAL A 400 -12.20 26.06 -49.39
C VAL A 400 -13.18 27.04 -48.73
N ALA A 401 -13.35 28.25 -49.29
CA ALA A 401 -14.29 29.26 -48.80
C ALA A 401 -15.75 29.04 -49.26
N GLY A 402 -15.99 28.28 -50.34
CA GLY A 402 -17.32 28.06 -50.90
C GLY A 402 -18.13 26.94 -50.24
N ILE A 403 -17.46 25.94 -49.66
CA ILE A 403 -18.13 24.74 -49.10
C ILE A 403 -18.61 24.96 -47.65
N THR A 404 -17.98 25.88 -46.90
CA THR A 404 -18.31 26.13 -45.48
C THR A 404 -19.48 27.13 -45.29
N ALA A 405 -19.79 27.95 -46.29
CA ALA A 405 -20.86 28.95 -46.22
C ALA A 405 -22.27 28.37 -46.51
N ASN A 406 -22.37 27.29 -47.30
CA ASN A 406 -23.65 26.67 -47.68
C ASN A 406 -24.24 25.74 -46.57
N SER A 407 -23.40 25.24 -45.66
CA SER A 407 -23.82 24.38 -44.54
C SER A 407 -24.48 25.15 -43.38
N ASN A 408 -24.19 26.45 -43.24
CA ASN A 408 -24.65 27.24 -42.08
C ASN A 408 -26.00 27.96 -42.31
N ASN A 409 -26.43 28.16 -43.56
CA ASN A 409 -27.74 28.76 -43.87
C ASN A 409 -28.92 27.76 -43.77
N ILE A 410 -28.70 26.46 -44.04
CA ILE A 410 -29.76 25.44 -44.00
C ILE A 410 -30.16 25.08 -42.54
N VAL A 411 -29.24 25.22 -41.58
CA VAL A 411 -29.49 24.94 -40.16
C VAL A 411 -30.23 26.08 -39.45
N GLY A 412 -30.14 27.31 -39.96
CA GLY A 412 -30.86 28.49 -39.44
C GLY A 412 -32.35 28.47 -39.76
N GLU A 413 -32.73 28.18 -41.01
CA GLU A 413 -34.12 28.23 -41.47
C GLU A 413 -35.00 27.06 -40.95
N LEU A 414 -34.39 25.94 -40.55
CA LEU A 414 -35.09 24.80 -39.95
C LEU A 414 -35.40 24.99 -38.46
N LYS A 415 -34.65 25.84 -37.75
CA LYS A 415 -34.83 26.06 -36.31
C LYS A 415 -35.92 27.09 -36.00
N GLU A 416 -36.10 28.07 -36.89
CA GLU A 416 -37.10 29.14 -36.76
C GLU A 416 -38.52 28.66 -37.09
N LYS A 417 -38.68 27.73 -38.06
CA LYS A 417 -39.96 27.05 -38.37
C LYS A 417 -40.40 26.07 -37.28
N LEU A 418 -39.46 25.48 -36.53
CA LEU A 418 -39.77 24.57 -35.42
C LEU A 418 -40.33 25.33 -34.21
N MET A 419 -39.77 26.50 -33.87
CA MET A 419 -40.21 27.31 -32.72
C MET A 419 -41.62 27.91 -32.90
N TRP A 420 -42.00 28.26 -34.13
CA TRP A 420 -43.31 28.86 -34.42
C TRP A 420 -44.47 27.84 -34.37
N GLU A 421 -44.22 26.58 -34.74
CA GLU A 421 -45.18 25.46 -34.59
C GLU A 421 -45.38 25.06 -33.12
N PHE A 422 -44.34 25.13 -32.28
CA PHE A 422 -44.45 24.85 -30.84
C PHE A 422 -45.33 25.88 -30.10
N SER A 423 -45.15 27.18 -30.36
CA SER A 423 -45.97 28.23 -29.72
C SER A 423 -47.43 28.27 -30.19
N ARG A 424 -47.75 27.67 -31.34
CA ARG A 424 -49.13 27.51 -31.84
C ARG A 424 -49.83 26.30 -31.21
N ARG A 425 -49.13 25.16 -31.07
CA ARG A 425 -49.65 23.97 -30.34
C ARG A 425 -49.87 24.23 -28.84
N GLU A 426 -49.07 25.10 -28.23
CA GLU A 426 -49.19 25.45 -26.81
C GLU A 426 -50.44 26.32 -26.51
N LYS A 427 -50.83 27.19 -27.44
CA LYS A 427 -52.07 27.99 -27.33
C LYS A 427 -53.34 27.18 -27.62
N GLU A 428 -53.29 26.22 -28.54
CA GLU A 428 -54.43 25.32 -28.83
C GLU A 428 -54.65 24.29 -27.70
N THR A 429 -53.58 23.81 -27.05
CA THR A 429 -53.67 22.92 -25.87
C THR A 429 -54.18 23.63 -24.62
N GLN A 430 -53.89 24.93 -24.42
CA GLN A 430 -54.47 25.71 -23.31
C GLN A 430 -55.99 25.95 -23.43
N VAL A 431 -56.53 26.07 -24.64
CA VAL A 431 -57.97 26.22 -24.87
C VAL A 431 -58.70 24.88 -24.71
N HIS A 432 -58.10 23.78 -25.13
CA HIS A 432 -58.63 22.42 -24.90
C HIS A 432 -58.62 22.03 -23.40
N ASN A 433 -57.59 22.44 -22.66
CA ASN A 433 -57.47 22.17 -21.22
C ASN A 433 -58.52 22.95 -20.37
N LYS A 434 -58.92 24.15 -20.80
CA LYS A 434 -60.00 24.91 -20.15
C LYS A 434 -61.39 24.28 -20.33
N HIS A 435 -61.67 23.66 -21.49
CA HIS A 435 -62.92 22.93 -21.70
C HIS A 435 -62.94 21.55 -21.00
N TYR A 436 -61.77 20.89 -20.86
CA TYR A 436 -61.64 19.66 -20.08
C TYR A 436 -61.87 19.87 -18.57
N LEU A 437 -61.38 20.99 -18.01
CA LEU A 437 -61.56 21.31 -16.58
C LEU A 437 -63.00 21.70 -16.23
N ALA A 438 -63.73 22.39 -17.13
CA ALA A 438 -65.14 22.70 -16.93
C ALA A 438 -66.06 21.46 -16.97
N ALA A 439 -65.77 20.50 -17.86
CA ALA A 439 -66.49 19.22 -17.91
C ALA A 439 -66.20 18.34 -16.68
N LYS A 440 -64.99 18.39 -16.12
CA LYS A 440 -64.63 17.71 -14.87
C LYS A 440 -65.30 18.30 -13.64
N GLU A 441 -65.58 19.61 -13.63
CA GLU A 441 -66.28 20.28 -12.54
C GLU A 441 -67.76 19.87 -12.43
N GLU A 442 -68.46 19.67 -13.56
CA GLU A 442 -69.82 19.10 -13.59
C GLU A 442 -69.85 17.61 -13.22
N GLU A 443 -68.82 16.84 -13.58
CA GLU A 443 -68.67 15.44 -13.15
C GLU A 443 -68.46 15.32 -11.63
N LEU A 444 -67.72 16.26 -11.03
CA LEU A 444 -67.51 16.31 -9.58
C LEU A 444 -68.78 16.74 -8.82
N ARG A 445 -69.59 17.67 -9.35
CA ARG A 445 -70.88 18.03 -8.74
C ARG A 445 -71.87 16.84 -8.70
N ARG A 446 -71.98 16.06 -9.78
CA ARG A 446 -72.80 14.83 -9.79
C ARG A 446 -72.24 13.74 -8.88
N LYS A 447 -70.92 13.64 -8.73
CA LYS A 447 -70.27 12.69 -7.79
C LYS A 447 -70.52 13.06 -6.34
N CYS A 448 -70.50 14.34 -5.96
CA CYS A 448 -70.80 14.77 -4.60
C CYS A 448 -72.28 14.54 -4.22
N GLU A 449 -73.22 14.66 -5.17
CA GLU A 449 -74.63 14.32 -4.95
C GLU A 449 -74.83 12.81 -4.76
N ALA A 450 -74.16 11.98 -5.56
CA ALA A 450 -74.15 10.53 -5.39
C ALA A 450 -73.44 10.08 -4.09
N GLU A 451 -72.37 10.76 -3.67
CA GLU A 451 -71.67 10.50 -2.40
C GLU A 451 -72.51 10.88 -1.18
N ARG A 452 -73.32 11.95 -1.27
CA ARG A 452 -74.27 12.32 -0.20
C ARG A 452 -75.37 11.28 -0.05
N ASP A 453 -75.96 10.81 -1.15
CA ASP A 453 -77.04 9.83 -1.11
C ASP A 453 -76.51 8.42 -0.74
N ALA A 454 -75.28 8.08 -1.15
CA ALA A 454 -74.56 6.90 -0.67
C ALA A 454 -74.16 7.00 0.82
N ALA A 455 -73.82 8.18 1.32
CA ALA A 455 -73.53 8.40 2.74
C ALA A 455 -74.79 8.28 3.61
N VAL A 456 -75.95 8.72 3.11
CA VAL A 456 -77.25 8.53 3.78
C VAL A 456 -77.63 7.05 3.83
N ALA A 457 -77.52 6.31 2.71
CA ALA A 457 -77.75 4.86 2.68
C ALA A 457 -76.75 4.09 3.57
N ALA A 458 -75.48 4.50 3.58
CA ALA A 458 -74.46 3.92 4.46
C ALA A 458 -74.74 4.22 5.94
N ALA A 459 -75.33 5.37 6.29
CA ALA A 459 -75.72 5.67 7.66
C ALA A 459 -76.92 4.83 8.12
N THR A 460 -77.91 4.59 7.25
CA THR A 460 -79.05 3.71 7.55
C THR A 460 -78.62 2.26 7.70
N GLN A 461 -77.76 1.78 6.79
CA GLN A 461 -77.18 0.44 6.86
C GLN A 461 -76.27 0.27 8.09
N ARG A 462 -75.53 1.31 8.51
CA ARG A 462 -74.74 1.27 9.76
C ARG A 462 -75.61 1.14 11.01
N LEU A 463 -76.78 1.79 11.05
CA LEU A 463 -77.71 1.71 12.18
C LEU A 463 -78.33 0.30 12.31
N GLU A 464 -78.75 -0.28 11.19
CA GLU A 464 -79.27 -1.66 11.14
C GLU A 464 -78.17 -2.69 11.45
N GLN A 465 -76.97 -2.48 10.91
CA GLN A 465 -75.80 -3.30 11.25
C GLN A 465 -75.39 -3.16 12.71
N THR A 466 -75.49 -1.98 13.35
CA THR A 466 -75.20 -1.85 14.80
C THR A 466 -76.21 -2.57 15.66
N HIS A 467 -77.49 -2.62 15.24
CA HIS A 467 -78.54 -3.31 15.97
C HIS A 467 -78.45 -4.84 15.84
N VAL A 468 -78.03 -5.34 14.66
CA VAL A 468 -77.71 -6.76 14.45
C VAL A 468 -76.39 -7.12 15.15
N LYS A 469 -75.35 -6.28 15.05
CA LYS A 469 -74.06 -6.46 15.72
C LYS A 469 -74.20 -6.58 17.23
N TYR A 470 -74.99 -5.75 17.89
CA TYR A 470 -75.17 -5.85 19.34
C TYR A 470 -75.79 -7.20 19.78
N LEU A 471 -76.71 -7.75 18.98
CA LEU A 471 -77.32 -9.06 19.23
C LEU A 471 -76.41 -10.25 18.86
N THR A 472 -75.58 -10.11 17.81
CA THR A 472 -74.60 -11.14 17.42
C THR A 472 -73.34 -11.10 18.30
N GLU A 473 -72.95 -9.94 18.81
CA GLU A 473 -71.80 -9.75 19.71
C GLU A 473 -72.07 -10.41 21.07
N SER A 474 -73.29 -10.34 21.61
CA SER A 474 -73.61 -11.00 22.88
C SER A 474 -73.58 -12.52 22.83
N GLN A 475 -74.00 -13.14 21.72
CA GLN A 475 -73.97 -14.61 21.55
C GLN A 475 -72.63 -15.10 20.97
N GLY A 476 -72.00 -14.27 20.14
CA GLY A 476 -70.66 -14.47 19.60
C GLY A 476 -69.59 -14.35 20.67
N ASN A 477 -69.73 -13.51 21.70
CA ASN A 477 -68.72 -13.38 22.77
C ASN A 477 -68.50 -14.69 23.55
N ASP A 478 -69.54 -15.50 23.78
CA ASP A 478 -69.41 -16.80 24.44
C ASP A 478 -68.82 -17.88 23.51
N GLY A 479 -69.12 -17.83 22.21
CA GLY A 479 -68.47 -18.66 21.19
C GLY A 479 -67.00 -18.29 21.00
N LEU A 480 -66.71 -16.98 20.91
CA LEU A 480 -65.36 -16.42 20.82
C LEU A 480 -64.53 -16.73 22.05
N LEU A 481 -65.11 -16.77 23.26
CA LEU A 481 -64.38 -17.20 24.45
C LEU A 481 -64.02 -18.69 24.37
N ARG A 482 -64.93 -19.56 23.94
CA ARG A 482 -64.64 -21.01 23.75
C ARG A 482 -63.64 -21.26 22.63
N ASP A 483 -63.80 -20.59 21.49
CA ASP A 483 -62.87 -20.67 20.37
C ASP A 483 -61.51 -20.09 20.73
N ARG A 484 -61.46 -19.00 21.52
CA ARG A 484 -60.23 -18.43 22.06
C ARG A 484 -59.57 -19.38 23.04
N PHE A 485 -60.32 -20.08 23.91
CA PHE A 485 -59.75 -21.13 24.75
C PHE A 485 -59.23 -22.31 23.93
N ALA A 486 -59.97 -22.79 22.93
CA ALA A 486 -59.54 -23.88 22.05
C ALA A 486 -58.32 -23.48 21.20
N GLN A 487 -58.28 -22.24 20.72
CA GLN A 487 -57.15 -21.65 20.00
C GLN A 487 -55.95 -21.51 20.93
N MET A 488 -56.12 -20.98 22.14
CA MET A 488 -55.07 -20.90 23.16
C MET A 488 -54.55 -22.29 23.56
N SER A 489 -55.41 -23.33 23.57
CA SER A 489 -54.97 -24.71 23.81
C SER A 489 -54.18 -25.29 22.64
N ARG A 490 -54.61 -25.05 21.39
CA ARG A 490 -53.86 -25.45 20.18
C ARG A 490 -52.54 -24.69 20.06
N GLU A 491 -52.53 -23.41 20.41
CA GLU A 491 -51.33 -22.58 20.45
C GLU A 491 -50.41 -23.01 21.58
N ASN A 492 -50.91 -23.34 22.77
CA ASN A 492 -50.10 -23.92 23.83
C ASN A 492 -49.47 -25.25 23.39
N GLU A 493 -50.22 -26.12 22.71
CA GLU A 493 -49.69 -27.39 22.22
C GLU A 493 -48.67 -27.17 21.09
N ARG A 494 -48.93 -26.23 20.18
CA ARG A 494 -47.97 -25.83 19.15
C ARG A 494 -46.69 -25.28 19.79
N LEU A 495 -46.82 -24.40 20.79
CA LEU A 495 -45.70 -23.81 21.51
C LEU A 495 -44.94 -24.85 22.32
N ARG A 496 -45.59 -25.89 22.85
CA ARG A 496 -44.92 -27.03 23.47
C ARG A 496 -44.10 -27.83 22.46
N VAL A 497 -44.68 -28.21 21.34
CA VAL A 497 -43.96 -28.93 20.27
C VAL A 497 -42.81 -28.08 19.71
N GLU A 498 -43.01 -26.76 19.58
CA GLU A 498 -41.99 -25.82 19.17
C GLU A 498 -40.88 -25.69 20.24
N ALA A 499 -41.22 -25.66 21.52
CA ALA A 499 -40.25 -25.69 22.62
C ALA A 499 -39.45 -27.00 22.67
N GLU A 500 -40.11 -28.15 22.47
CA GLU A 500 -39.44 -29.46 22.40
C GLU A 500 -38.51 -29.55 21.18
N LEU A 501 -38.95 -29.06 20.02
CA LEU A 501 -38.11 -28.99 18.82
C LEU A 501 -36.91 -28.07 19.05
N LEU A 502 -37.11 -26.88 19.63
CA LEU A 502 -36.03 -25.96 19.96
C LEU A 502 -35.08 -26.56 20.99
N GLN A 503 -35.59 -27.33 21.96
CA GLN A 503 -34.78 -28.03 22.95
C GLN A 503 -33.91 -29.11 22.29
N GLU A 504 -34.45 -29.89 21.36
CA GLU A 504 -33.69 -30.91 20.64
C GLU A 504 -32.70 -30.28 19.64
N GLN A 505 -33.06 -29.16 19.01
CA GLN A 505 -32.13 -28.36 18.19
C GLN A 505 -30.98 -27.80 19.04
N LEU A 506 -31.28 -27.26 20.23
CA LEU A 506 -30.27 -26.77 21.16
C LEU A 506 -29.35 -27.91 21.61
N LYS A 507 -29.90 -29.08 21.92
CA LYS A 507 -29.14 -30.28 22.28
C LYS A 507 -28.24 -30.74 21.13
N SER A 508 -28.76 -30.81 19.91
CA SER A 508 -27.95 -31.12 18.72
C SER A 508 -26.87 -30.09 18.46
N ALA A 509 -27.14 -28.80 18.72
CA ALA A 509 -26.15 -27.73 18.58
C ALA A 509 -25.06 -27.83 19.66
N LEU A 510 -25.43 -28.18 20.90
CA LEU A 510 -24.48 -28.46 21.99
C LEU A 510 -23.61 -29.67 21.67
N ASP A 511 -24.18 -30.76 21.15
CA ASP A 511 -23.41 -31.94 20.73
C ASP A 511 -22.46 -31.62 19.57
N ALA A 512 -22.90 -30.82 18.60
CA ALA A 512 -22.05 -30.36 17.51
C ALA A 512 -20.92 -29.45 18.02
N LYS A 513 -21.21 -28.57 18.97
CA LYS A 513 -20.20 -27.74 19.65
C LYS A 513 -19.18 -28.61 20.38
N ASN A 514 -19.64 -29.60 21.16
CA ASN A 514 -18.75 -30.51 21.89
C ASN A 514 -17.82 -31.28 20.94
N ARG A 515 -18.34 -31.78 19.81
CA ARG A 515 -17.49 -32.41 18.77
C ARG A 515 -16.46 -31.45 18.19
N LYS A 516 -16.82 -30.18 18.00
CA LYS A 516 -15.90 -29.14 17.54
C LYS A 516 -14.85 -28.80 18.59
N ASP A 517 -15.22 -28.75 19.86
CA ASP A 517 -14.29 -28.54 20.98
C ASP A 517 -13.30 -29.72 21.11
N GLU A 518 -13.75 -30.97 20.91
CA GLU A 518 -12.87 -32.14 20.82
C GLU A 518 -11.93 -32.09 19.60
N GLU A 519 -12.43 -31.67 18.43
CA GLU A 519 -11.62 -31.50 17.22
C GLU A 519 -10.56 -30.40 17.43
N ILE A 520 -10.94 -29.28 18.04
CA ILE A 520 -10.01 -28.21 18.44
C ILE A 520 -8.97 -28.74 19.44
N GLY A 521 -9.38 -29.57 20.41
CA GLY A 521 -8.46 -30.23 21.34
C GLY A 521 -7.40 -31.07 20.62
N ARG A 522 -7.82 -31.94 19.71
CA ARG A 522 -6.90 -32.77 18.89
C ARG A 522 -5.97 -31.92 18.01
N LEU A 523 -6.48 -30.83 17.44
CA LEU A 523 -5.67 -29.91 16.65
C LEU A 523 -4.64 -29.16 17.50
N ARG A 524 -4.97 -28.80 18.74
CA ARG A 524 -4.03 -28.20 19.70
C ARG A 524 -2.94 -29.19 20.08
N GLU A 525 -3.28 -30.43 20.41
CA GLU A 525 -2.29 -31.48 20.70
C GLU A 525 -1.36 -31.74 19.51
N ALA A 526 -1.92 -31.78 18.29
CA ALA A 526 -1.12 -31.90 17.07
C ALA A 526 -0.19 -30.69 16.87
N ALA A 527 -0.68 -29.47 17.13
CA ALA A 527 0.11 -28.26 17.06
C ALA A 527 1.25 -28.25 18.09
N GLU A 528 0.98 -28.63 19.33
CA GLU A 528 1.99 -28.77 20.39
C GLU A 528 3.07 -29.78 20.02
N LEU A 529 2.69 -30.94 19.46
CA LEU A 529 3.65 -31.92 18.95
C LEU A 529 4.51 -31.37 17.81
N THR A 530 3.92 -30.58 16.90
CA THR A 530 4.70 -29.92 15.84
C THR A 530 5.63 -28.87 16.40
N GLU A 531 5.21 -28.09 17.40
CA GLU A 531 6.04 -27.09 18.06
C GLU A 531 7.22 -27.74 18.79
N GLN A 532 6.99 -28.85 19.49
CA GLN A 532 8.05 -29.64 20.12
C GLN A 532 9.07 -30.17 19.10
N ARG A 533 8.61 -30.64 17.92
CA ARG A 533 9.49 -31.08 16.84
C ARG A 533 10.31 -29.92 16.26
N VAL A 534 9.69 -28.75 16.08
CA VAL A 534 10.39 -27.54 15.61
C VAL A 534 11.45 -27.13 16.62
N LYS A 535 11.12 -27.05 17.92
CA LYS A 535 12.09 -26.75 18.99
C LYS A 535 13.26 -27.73 19.00
N ALA A 536 12.98 -29.04 18.88
CA ALA A 536 14.04 -30.05 18.81
C ALA A 536 14.97 -29.86 17.60
N ILE A 537 14.44 -29.46 16.44
CA ILE A 537 15.24 -29.13 15.24
C ILE A 537 16.04 -27.85 15.48
N GLU A 538 15.43 -26.81 16.04
CA GLU A 538 16.11 -25.55 16.35
C GLU A 538 17.27 -25.75 17.33
N ASP A 539 17.07 -26.54 18.39
CA ASP A 539 18.11 -26.88 19.36
C ASP A 539 19.20 -27.74 18.72
N GLY A 540 18.84 -28.68 17.84
CA GLY A 540 19.81 -29.44 17.04
C GLY A 540 20.69 -28.55 16.16
N VAL A 541 20.07 -27.64 15.40
CA VAL A 541 20.78 -26.68 14.55
C VAL A 541 21.64 -25.74 15.39
N ARG A 542 21.14 -25.26 16.53
CA ARG A 542 21.89 -24.42 17.47
C ARG A 542 23.13 -25.15 17.98
N GLY A 543 22.99 -26.40 18.42
CA GLY A 543 24.10 -27.25 18.84
C GLY A 543 25.13 -27.51 17.73
N GLU A 544 24.68 -27.75 16.49
CA GLU A 544 25.58 -27.85 15.33
C GLU A 544 26.33 -26.54 15.05
N CYS A 545 25.68 -25.39 15.21
CA CYS A 545 26.33 -24.09 15.03
C CYS A 545 27.36 -23.83 16.13
N GLU A 546 27.01 -24.12 17.39
CA GLU A 546 27.91 -23.96 18.54
C GLU A 546 29.14 -24.87 18.42
N THR A 547 28.95 -26.14 18.02
CA THR A 547 30.06 -27.06 17.79
C THR A 547 30.97 -26.60 16.64
N ARG A 548 30.40 -26.13 15.52
CA ARG A 548 31.20 -25.54 14.41
C ARG A 548 31.96 -24.30 14.86
N MET A 549 31.33 -23.41 15.62
CA MET A 549 31.98 -22.23 16.19
C MET A 549 33.12 -22.61 17.13
N HIS A 550 32.91 -23.62 17.98
CA HIS A 550 33.96 -24.11 18.87
C HIS A 550 35.13 -24.70 18.10
N VAL A 551 34.88 -25.51 17.06
CA VAL A 551 35.95 -26.05 16.19
C VAL A 551 36.75 -24.92 15.55
N LEU A 552 36.08 -23.92 14.96
CA LEU A 552 36.75 -22.77 14.35
C LEU A 552 37.57 -21.96 15.37
N ASP A 553 37.05 -21.75 16.58
CA ASP A 553 37.77 -21.06 17.64
C ASP A 553 39.01 -21.87 18.09
N THR A 554 38.89 -23.18 18.25
CA THR A 554 40.05 -24.04 18.56
C THR A 554 41.10 -24.03 17.43
N GLU A 555 40.67 -23.99 16.16
CA GLU A 555 41.57 -23.88 15.01
C GLU A 555 42.28 -22.53 14.98
N TRP A 556 41.55 -21.45 15.27
CA TRP A 556 42.10 -20.11 15.34
C TRP A 556 43.12 -19.99 16.49
N GLN A 557 42.77 -20.46 17.69
CA GLN A 557 43.69 -20.51 18.83
C GLN A 557 44.93 -21.36 18.53
N ARG A 558 44.77 -22.48 17.81
CA ARG A 558 45.90 -23.32 17.38
C ARG A 558 46.82 -22.57 16.43
N LYS A 559 46.26 -21.86 15.43
CA LYS A 559 47.04 -21.03 14.50
C LYS A 559 47.75 -19.89 15.22
N LEU A 560 47.07 -19.23 16.16
CA LEU A 560 47.65 -18.17 16.97
C LEU A 560 48.87 -18.68 17.75
N ARG A 561 48.73 -19.82 18.44
CA ARG A 561 49.85 -20.47 19.14
C ARG A 561 50.98 -20.85 18.18
N GLN A 562 50.67 -21.31 16.96
CA GLN A 562 51.70 -21.60 15.96
C GLN A 562 52.45 -20.34 15.52
N PHE A 563 51.77 -19.20 15.37
CA PHE A 563 52.41 -17.92 15.07
C PHE A 563 53.27 -17.44 16.24
N GLU A 564 52.78 -17.56 17.47
CA GLU A 564 53.55 -17.22 18.67
C GLU A 564 54.81 -18.08 18.80
N ILE A 565 54.71 -19.40 18.60
CA ILE A 565 55.86 -20.31 18.63
C ILE A 565 56.87 -19.93 17.54
N LYS A 566 56.43 -19.74 16.30
CA LYS A 566 57.32 -19.35 15.19
C LYS A 566 58.00 -18.02 15.47
N HIS A 567 57.27 -17.04 16.00
CA HIS A 567 57.84 -15.74 16.34
C HIS A 567 58.87 -15.86 17.47
N VAL A 568 58.61 -16.67 18.50
CA VAL A 568 59.57 -16.96 19.57
C VAL A 568 60.81 -17.67 19.02
N GLU A 569 60.64 -18.62 18.10
CA GLU A 569 61.75 -19.31 17.43
C GLU A 569 62.59 -18.35 16.57
N GLU A 570 61.94 -17.47 15.79
CA GLU A 570 62.60 -16.44 14.98
C GLU A 570 63.36 -15.44 15.85
N VAL A 571 62.73 -14.93 16.90
CA VAL A 571 63.37 -14.01 17.86
C VAL A 571 64.53 -14.70 18.58
N GLY A 572 64.38 -15.97 18.96
CA GLY A 572 65.45 -16.77 19.56
C GLY A 572 66.62 -17.00 18.60
N ALA A 573 66.34 -17.29 17.32
CA ALA A 573 67.38 -17.41 16.30
C ALA A 573 68.14 -16.09 16.09
N MET A 574 67.42 -14.97 16.02
CA MET A 574 68.01 -13.63 15.93
C MET A 574 68.84 -13.28 17.17
N GLN A 575 68.38 -13.66 18.36
CA GLN A 575 69.14 -13.50 19.61
C GLN A 575 70.43 -14.30 19.58
N HIS A 576 70.38 -15.57 19.16
CA HIS A 576 71.57 -16.41 19.01
C HIS A 576 72.55 -15.87 17.95
N GLU A 577 72.06 -15.34 16.84
CA GLU A 577 72.92 -14.68 15.84
C GLU A 577 73.59 -13.42 16.40
N LEU A 578 72.86 -12.64 17.19
CA LEU A 578 73.39 -11.44 17.86
C LEU A 578 74.42 -11.81 18.92
N GLU A 579 74.16 -12.83 19.74
CA GLU A 579 75.10 -13.39 20.72
C GLU A 579 76.38 -13.88 20.02
N LYS A 580 76.23 -14.64 18.94
CA LYS A 580 77.36 -15.13 18.14
C LYS A 580 78.18 -13.97 17.57
N ALA A 581 77.53 -12.98 16.96
CA ALA A 581 78.20 -11.79 16.43
C ALA A 581 78.88 -10.98 17.55
N SER A 582 78.28 -10.91 18.74
CA SER A 582 78.87 -10.26 19.91
C SER A 582 80.14 -10.98 20.38
N ILE A 583 80.11 -12.32 20.45
CA ILE A 583 81.28 -13.14 20.79
C ILE A 583 82.39 -12.97 19.74
N GLU A 584 82.05 -13.02 18.45
CA GLU A 584 83.01 -12.81 17.36
C GLU A 584 83.64 -11.41 17.42
N LEU A 585 82.84 -10.39 17.72
CA LEU A 585 83.30 -9.01 17.87
C LEU A 585 84.19 -8.83 19.11
N GLU A 586 83.85 -9.48 20.22
CA GLU A 586 84.68 -9.48 21.43
C GLU A 586 86.01 -10.23 21.18
N ALA A 587 85.97 -11.37 20.49
CA ALA A 587 87.16 -12.09 20.06
C ALA A 587 88.06 -11.24 19.14
N ALA A 588 87.46 -10.52 18.17
CA ALA A 588 88.19 -9.61 17.29
C ALA A 588 88.80 -8.42 18.06
N ARG A 589 88.08 -7.85 19.03
CA ARG A 589 88.61 -6.81 19.92
C ARG A 589 89.79 -7.32 20.75
N ASN A 590 89.68 -8.52 21.30
CA ASN A 590 90.76 -9.15 22.07
C ASN A 590 91.98 -9.44 21.18
N ALA A 591 91.77 -9.93 19.95
CA ALA A 591 92.85 -10.14 18.99
C ALA A 591 93.55 -8.81 18.62
N ALA A 592 92.80 -7.76 18.32
CA ALA A 592 93.35 -6.43 18.04
C ALA A 592 94.11 -5.85 19.24
N ALA A 593 93.61 -6.04 20.46
CA ALA A 593 94.30 -5.61 21.67
C ALA A 593 95.62 -6.37 21.88
N LEU A 594 95.66 -7.67 21.59
CA LEU A 594 96.89 -8.46 21.64
C LEU A 594 97.90 -8.03 20.55
N GLU A 595 97.44 -7.74 19.34
CA GLU A 595 98.29 -7.19 18.28
C GLU A 595 98.85 -5.81 18.66
N GLN A 596 98.01 -4.93 19.21
CA GLN A 596 98.44 -3.62 19.68
C GLN A 596 99.50 -3.75 20.79
N ASN A 597 99.27 -4.61 21.80
CA ASN A 597 100.26 -4.88 22.84
C ASN A 597 101.56 -5.46 22.26
N SER A 598 101.49 -6.31 21.24
CA SER A 598 102.67 -6.85 20.55
C SER A 598 103.45 -5.76 19.81
N ILE A 599 102.76 -4.84 19.14
CA ILE A 599 103.37 -3.68 18.48
C ILE A 599 104.02 -2.77 19.51
N GLU A 600 103.32 -2.47 20.61
CA GLU A 600 103.84 -1.66 21.71
C GLU A 600 105.09 -2.30 22.35
N GLN A 601 105.10 -3.62 22.54
CA GLN A 601 106.28 -4.37 23.01
C GLN A 601 107.44 -4.31 22.01
N LYS A 602 107.18 -4.45 20.70
CA LYS A 602 108.21 -4.30 19.66
C LYS A 602 108.78 -2.89 19.64
N HIS A 603 107.93 -1.86 19.68
CA HIS A 603 108.35 -0.47 19.76
C HIS A 603 109.16 -0.20 21.04
N ALA A 604 108.75 -0.74 22.19
CA ALA A 604 109.52 -0.62 23.42
C ALA A 604 110.89 -1.28 23.29
N ALA A 605 110.98 -2.48 22.71
CA ALA A 605 112.25 -3.17 22.46
C ALA A 605 113.15 -2.40 21.48
N GLU A 606 112.58 -1.84 20.41
CA GLU A 606 113.30 -0.98 19.47
C GLU A 606 113.81 0.30 20.13
N LEU A 607 112.99 0.96 20.96
CA LEU A 607 113.39 2.12 21.74
C LEU A 607 114.52 1.77 22.71
N THR A 608 114.45 0.62 23.40
CA THR A 608 115.53 0.12 24.26
C THR A 608 116.80 -0.11 23.45
N SER A 609 116.72 -0.76 22.28
CA SER A 609 117.88 -1.00 21.40
C SER A 609 118.48 0.30 20.85
N ILE A 610 117.65 1.28 20.49
CA ILE A 610 118.10 2.63 20.12
C ILE A 610 118.81 3.27 21.30
N ASN A 611 118.22 3.21 22.50
CA ASN A 611 118.79 3.81 23.70
C ASN A 611 120.14 3.16 24.08
N GLU A 612 120.25 1.84 23.96
CA GLU A 612 121.51 1.11 24.12
C GLU A 612 122.55 1.54 23.08
N ARG A 613 122.18 1.67 21.80
CA ARG A 613 123.08 2.19 20.75
C ARG A 613 123.53 3.62 21.03
N VAL A 614 122.62 4.48 21.51
CA VAL A 614 122.94 5.85 21.92
C VAL A 614 123.87 5.85 23.12
N LEU A 615 123.63 5.02 24.14
CA LEU A 615 124.51 4.87 25.30
C LEU A 615 125.89 4.36 24.90
N VAL A 616 125.98 3.40 23.98
CA VAL A 616 127.26 2.91 23.41
C VAL A 616 127.96 4.01 22.61
N ALA A 617 127.23 4.79 21.81
CA ALA A 617 127.77 5.93 21.08
C ALA A 617 128.27 7.05 22.02
N LEU A 618 127.54 7.31 23.12
CA LEU A 618 127.97 8.24 24.17
C LEU A 618 129.20 7.71 24.90
N ALA A 619 129.24 6.43 25.28
CA ALA A 619 130.39 5.82 25.94
C ALA A 619 131.64 5.79 25.03
N THR A 620 131.49 5.53 23.74
CA THR A 620 132.59 5.60 22.77
C THR A 620 133.06 7.04 22.54
N LYS A 621 132.15 8.01 22.52
CA LYS A 621 132.51 9.44 22.52
C LYS A 621 133.23 9.84 23.81
N ASP A 622 132.77 9.41 24.97
CA ASP A 622 133.42 9.69 26.25
C ASP A 622 134.81 9.03 26.34
N ASN A 623 134.96 7.82 25.81
CA ASN A 623 136.26 7.15 25.73
C ASN A 623 137.22 7.84 24.74
N THR A 624 136.73 8.34 23.60
CA THR A 624 137.55 9.14 22.69
C THR A 624 137.91 10.50 23.29
N LEU A 625 137.00 11.16 24.01
CA LEU A 625 137.28 12.37 24.79
C LEU A 625 138.32 12.11 25.87
N LYS A 626 138.23 10.99 26.61
CA LYS A 626 139.25 10.58 27.58
C LYS A 626 140.60 10.36 26.92
N ALA A 627 140.66 9.60 25.82
CA ALA A 627 141.90 9.38 25.08
C ALA A 627 142.52 10.68 24.54
N GLN A 628 141.69 11.63 24.06
CA GLN A 628 142.15 12.96 23.67
C GLN A 628 142.63 13.79 24.87
N THR A 629 141.95 13.69 26.02
CA THR A 629 142.36 14.36 27.26
C THR A 629 143.69 13.79 27.76
N GLU A 630 143.90 12.48 27.68
CA GLU A 630 145.16 11.80 28.00
C GLU A 630 146.28 12.17 27.01
N GLN A 631 145.98 12.30 25.72
CA GLN A 631 146.94 12.85 24.75
C GLN A 631 147.30 14.30 25.07
N ILE A 632 146.33 15.13 25.46
CA ILE A 632 146.58 16.51 25.89
C ILE A 632 147.44 16.53 27.15
N SER A 633 147.18 15.67 28.14
CA SER A 633 148.01 15.61 29.35
C SER A 633 149.43 15.13 29.04
N LEU A 634 149.60 14.12 28.18
CA LEU A 634 150.92 13.67 27.73
C LEU A 634 151.67 14.76 26.96
N LEU A 635 150.98 15.54 26.12
CA LEU A 635 151.57 16.69 25.43
C LEU A 635 151.92 17.82 26.42
N GLN A 636 151.11 18.05 27.45
CA GLN A 636 151.41 19.00 28.53
C GLN A 636 152.62 18.54 29.35
N GLU A 637 152.77 17.25 29.64
CA GLU A 637 153.95 16.69 30.30
C GLU A 637 155.20 16.77 29.42
N ALA A 638 155.07 16.50 28.11
CA ALA A 638 156.17 16.66 27.15
C ALA A 638 156.61 18.13 27.04
N LEU A 639 155.67 19.08 27.04
CA LEU A 639 155.96 20.51 27.12
C LEU A 639 156.63 20.88 28.43
N ARG A 640 156.17 20.32 29.56
CA ARG A 640 156.76 20.55 30.88
C ARG A 640 158.19 20.04 30.96
N HIS A 641 158.48 18.85 30.43
CA HIS A 641 159.85 18.34 30.31
C HIS A 641 160.70 19.16 29.34
N ARG A 642 160.13 19.66 28.22
CA ARG A 642 160.82 20.59 27.34
C ARG A 642 161.18 21.89 28.08
N ASP A 643 160.26 22.42 28.87
CA ASP A 643 160.47 23.64 29.64
C ASP A 643 161.47 23.41 30.78
N GLU A 644 161.50 22.23 31.42
CA GLU A 644 162.54 21.80 32.36
C GLU A 644 163.92 21.65 31.68
N HIS A 645 163.96 21.12 30.45
CA HIS A 645 165.19 21.06 29.65
C HIS A 645 165.66 22.46 29.21
N ILE A 646 164.74 23.36 28.84
CA ILE A 646 165.05 24.77 28.55
C ILE A 646 165.56 25.47 29.82
N ALA A 647 164.99 25.20 30.99
CA ALA A 647 165.48 25.72 32.28
C ALA A 647 166.89 25.20 32.60
N ARG A 648 167.15 23.89 32.43
CA ARG A 648 168.50 23.30 32.59
C ARG A 648 169.52 23.84 31.58
N HIS A 649 169.10 24.12 30.33
CA HIS A 649 169.96 24.76 29.34
C HIS A 649 170.21 26.25 29.63
N ARG A 650 169.29 26.93 30.34
CA ARG A 650 169.49 28.30 30.83
C ARG A 650 170.37 28.39 32.08
N GLU A 651 170.49 27.33 32.88
CA GLU A 651 171.44 27.26 34.01
C GLU A 651 172.88 26.89 33.59
N LEU A 652 173.08 26.46 32.34
CA LEU A 652 174.37 26.12 31.74
C LEU A 652 174.95 27.22 30.82
N LEU A 653 174.26 28.35 30.70
CA LEU A 653 174.70 29.61 30.08
C LEU A 653 174.82 30.68 31.16
#